data_AF-A0ABD3NDX2-F1
#
_entry.id   AF-A0ABD3NDX2-F1
#
_cell.length_a   1.000
_cell.length_b   1.000
_cell.length_c   1.000
_cell.angle_alpha   90.00
_cell.angle_beta   90.00
_cell.angle_gamma   90.00
#
_symmetry.space_group_name_H-M   'P 1'
#
loop_
_entity.id
_entity.type
_entity.pdbx_description
1 polymer ?
#
loop_
_entity_poly.entity_id
_entity_poly.type
_entity_poly.pdbx_seq_one_letter_code
_entity_poly.pdbx_strand_id
1 'polypeptide(L)'
;MTPQLITNRAGCLMVIRRMIRKYVPHDVHSQRREIGTAVIKAAIGFLFGLWKKLRSFRRQRYLVLGVLASACLCIRNFLYLFKFAPHAQSKCAILLYGTPRSFDSIVLPTLIEHVIKPNSRSQCDYFVHINLQEFDEAPSHPGRSGYIYANDTYLLEQAVIDIANAFHGSFAPIVKFVTSTKDESFERHRDLFLKMHVLKDKSGRWLYFPEIIHLWDGLQLVWNLMKTTQHENDVTYDYVAALRTDAAYLTPIKISDKLAGKWRQSLIISGSPTASIRDGFSQGISGEIYIAYGSYDAVQIWATERFAHFDEFLNRLTHKKMKSIMSERSFITATLVPRLKRRWISVEVDSIACALDVQPDESISLFGCGDPTTAKLALEKIIDRPCVPSYGVDKLSGSNQLLRCSWKQEKVVSQISSTKIKKDTAAICIIVSNEEYYLDEWLDYHLGLGFAHIYIYDNTDSFDLGHGWLDRRPRLDSKVTVHFYPGQDKQGSAYQHCGQNYLLGRHRWVGFFDADEYLVLKKHSTITSFLTEYCETGAISISWQLHSWNGRLQYSPEPVTKRFQGMHSVDQHVKTISNVDAVNWTVTHHPHYAFLKAGFQQVDTNGDEISPQWQNLRFPSDVALFFHHHCKSHKEYIGKRMRGRATMSGEALVKSRNELVEKAKNKVGFHNTTRIDSLAWEKLKSISPKYSLYDSPNLHSGQSGSVASSAMSNAICTVVFDDEAYVDEWVDYHFAVGFSKIYVVDVSDDFWMRQWGEEKSQTVPVEVIHFPGSKRDPSSKAAAFSQCIKLHQSNHDAMAFLDVNDFVIMPDGAGMASWNHHVQTSSYCAFPIQRILFGNAGQEVYDPLPVTKRFMFRVEETISSQSITIVKTKDNVPTGALDQLQNDLSKYLRSFQWKSKVCPGNPFFPRNIVVYHYLRSLKECKRDKADTKLCVLSGSVEDQFAWATLQKLLPRYSNFNGFL
;
A
#
# COMPACT_ATOMS: atom_id res chain seq x y z
N MET A 1 -17.87 28.64 -51.96
CA MET A 1 -17.43 30.06 -51.94
C MET A 1 -18.09 30.78 -53.10
N THR A 2 -18.70 31.94 -52.88
CA THR A 2 -19.39 32.73 -53.92
C THR A 2 -18.41 33.42 -54.89
N PRO A 3 -18.80 33.70 -56.16
CA PRO A 3 -17.89 34.06 -57.26
C PRO A 3 -17.20 35.43 -57.17
N GLN A 4 -17.56 36.27 -56.20
CA GLN A 4 -17.11 37.66 -56.13
C GLN A 4 -15.67 37.83 -55.59
N LEU A 5 -15.05 36.78 -55.03
CA LEU A 5 -13.73 36.87 -54.35
C LEU A 5 -12.51 36.77 -55.27
N ILE A 6 -12.69 36.54 -56.59
CA ILE A 6 -11.58 36.28 -57.54
C ILE A 6 -11.58 37.31 -58.68
N THR A 7 -11.60 38.61 -58.36
CA THR A 7 -11.53 39.67 -59.37
C THR A 7 -10.30 40.57 -59.25
N ASN A 8 -9.51 40.46 -58.17
CA ASN A 8 -8.25 41.20 -58.04
C ASN A 8 -7.13 40.35 -57.40
N ARG A 9 -5.88 40.83 -57.57
CA ARG A 9 -4.65 40.16 -57.12
C ARG A 9 -4.66 39.87 -55.62
N ALA A 10 -5.24 40.76 -54.82
CA ALA A 10 -5.34 40.61 -53.37
C ALA A 10 -6.32 39.49 -52.97
N GLY A 11 -7.48 39.40 -53.62
CA GLY A 11 -8.48 38.36 -53.39
C GLY A 11 -7.95 36.97 -53.72
N CYS A 12 -7.25 36.82 -54.85
CA CYS A 12 -6.66 35.54 -55.24
C CYS A 12 -5.53 35.11 -54.28
N LEU A 13 -4.65 36.05 -53.85
CA LEU A 13 -3.61 35.76 -52.85
C LEU A 13 -4.19 35.38 -51.49
N MET A 14 -5.29 36.02 -51.09
CA MET A 14 -5.97 35.76 -49.82
C MET A 14 -6.62 34.37 -49.81
N VAL A 15 -7.26 33.97 -50.92
CA VAL A 15 -7.82 32.61 -51.07
C VAL A 15 -6.72 31.56 -51.04
N ILE A 16 -5.60 31.79 -51.74
CA ILE A 16 -4.45 30.87 -51.72
C ILE A 16 -3.82 30.79 -50.33
N ARG A 17 -3.64 31.91 -49.61
CA ARG A 17 -3.14 31.91 -48.23
C ARG A 17 -4.07 31.17 -47.26
N ARG A 18 -5.39 31.30 -47.43
CA ARG A 18 -6.39 30.54 -46.66
C ARG A 18 -6.35 29.04 -46.99
N MET A 19 -6.14 28.67 -48.25
CA MET A 19 -5.97 27.26 -48.62
C MET A 19 -4.65 26.69 -48.08
N ILE A 20 -3.54 27.42 -48.18
CA ILE A 20 -2.25 26.99 -47.61
C ILE A 20 -2.37 26.77 -46.10
N ARG A 21 -2.98 27.71 -45.35
CA ARG A 21 -3.24 27.53 -43.90
C ARG A 21 -4.16 26.36 -43.57
N LYS A 22 -5.05 25.97 -44.49
CA LYS A 22 -6.01 24.88 -44.28
C LYS A 22 -5.42 23.51 -44.63
N TYR A 23 -4.46 23.46 -45.55
CA TYR A 23 -3.93 22.20 -46.10
C TYR A 23 -2.44 21.93 -45.77
N VAL A 24 -1.71 22.89 -45.20
CA VAL A 24 -0.35 22.69 -44.67
C VAL A 24 -0.41 22.74 -43.13
N PRO A 25 -0.22 21.61 -42.43
CA PRO A 25 -0.18 21.57 -40.96
C PRO A 25 0.95 22.46 -40.42
N HIS A 26 0.78 23.00 -39.21
CA HIS A 26 1.80 23.84 -38.58
C HIS A 26 3.10 23.07 -38.24
N ASP A 27 3.03 21.75 -38.06
CA ASP A 27 4.16 20.85 -37.74
C ASP A 27 4.79 20.19 -38.97
N VAL A 28 5.58 20.95 -39.73
CA VAL A 28 6.47 20.38 -40.74
C VAL A 28 7.86 20.98 -40.55
N HIS A 29 8.87 20.11 -40.45
CA HIS A 29 10.30 20.42 -40.27
C HIS A 29 10.76 21.67 -41.04
N SER A 30 11.63 22.49 -40.42
CA SER A 30 12.10 23.79 -40.95
C SER A 30 12.69 23.70 -42.37
N GLN A 31 13.50 22.68 -42.68
CA GLN A 31 14.04 22.47 -44.03
C GLN A 31 12.97 22.10 -45.08
N ARG A 32 11.94 21.33 -44.70
CA ARG A 32 10.82 20.96 -45.60
C ARG A 32 9.90 22.16 -45.89
N ARG A 33 9.80 23.11 -44.94
CA ARG A 33 9.12 24.39 -45.14
C ARG A 33 9.82 25.23 -46.21
N GLU A 34 11.14 25.32 -46.24
CA GLU A 34 11.87 26.12 -47.24
C GLU A 34 11.71 25.56 -48.66
N ILE A 35 11.84 24.25 -48.84
CA ILE A 35 11.65 23.59 -50.14
C ILE A 35 10.20 23.71 -50.62
N GLY A 36 9.22 23.46 -49.74
CA GLY A 36 7.80 23.65 -50.06
C GLY A 36 7.48 25.10 -50.44
N THR A 37 8.09 26.07 -49.77
CA THR A 37 7.91 27.50 -50.07
C THR A 37 8.57 27.89 -51.40
N ALA A 38 9.72 27.32 -51.74
CA ALA A 38 10.40 27.54 -53.02
C ALA A 38 9.61 26.97 -54.21
N VAL A 39 9.07 25.75 -54.08
CA VAL A 39 8.24 25.10 -55.12
C VAL A 39 6.90 25.82 -55.30
N ILE A 40 6.26 26.27 -54.21
CA ILE A 40 5.03 27.09 -54.29
C ILE A 40 5.33 28.43 -54.96
N LYS A 41 6.46 29.08 -54.67
CA LYS A 41 6.88 30.31 -55.36
C LYS A 41 7.12 30.08 -56.85
N ALA A 42 7.75 28.98 -57.24
CA ALA A 42 7.96 28.61 -58.65
C ALA A 42 6.63 28.33 -59.38
N ALA A 43 5.71 27.60 -58.76
CA ALA A 43 4.38 27.31 -59.31
C ALA A 43 3.53 28.58 -59.46
N ILE A 44 3.58 29.49 -58.48
CA ILE A 44 2.93 30.81 -58.56
C ILE A 44 3.55 31.64 -59.70
N GLY A 45 4.87 31.63 -59.85
CA GLY A 45 5.58 32.31 -60.94
C GLY A 45 5.16 31.79 -62.32
N PHE A 46 5.07 30.47 -62.49
CA PHE A 46 4.63 29.83 -63.73
C PHE A 46 3.16 30.15 -64.06
N LEU A 47 2.26 30.05 -63.08
CA LEU A 47 0.83 30.40 -63.25
C LEU A 47 0.63 31.89 -63.57
N PHE A 48 1.45 32.78 -63.00
CA PHE A 48 1.42 34.21 -63.29
C PHE A 48 1.95 34.52 -64.69
N GLY A 49 2.99 33.81 -65.15
CA GLY A 49 3.49 33.87 -66.53
C GLY A 49 2.45 33.38 -67.55
N LEU A 50 1.75 32.28 -67.25
CA LEU A 50 0.64 31.78 -68.06
C LEU A 50 -0.52 32.78 -68.12
N TRP A 51 -0.87 33.39 -66.99
CA TRP A 51 -1.93 34.40 -66.91
C TRP A 51 -1.59 35.66 -67.72
N LYS A 52 -0.32 36.10 -67.72
CA LYS A 52 0.14 37.22 -68.57
C LYS A 52 0.02 36.90 -70.07
N LYS A 53 0.40 35.69 -70.50
CA LYS A 53 0.24 35.26 -71.91
C LYS A 53 -1.23 35.13 -72.34
N LEU A 54 -2.07 34.59 -71.45
CA LEU A 54 -3.50 34.36 -71.71
C LEU A 54 -4.35 35.65 -71.67
N ARG A 55 -3.84 36.75 -71.08
CA ARG A 55 -4.51 38.06 -71.07
C ARG A 55 -4.63 38.70 -72.47
N SER A 56 -3.86 38.23 -73.46
CA SER A 56 -3.96 38.70 -74.86
C SER A 56 -5.16 38.13 -75.62
N PHE A 57 -5.80 37.05 -75.14
CA PHE A 57 -6.98 36.46 -75.77
C PHE A 57 -8.24 36.78 -74.98
N ARG A 58 -8.94 37.85 -75.37
CA ARG A 58 -10.08 38.43 -74.64
C ARG A 58 -11.37 37.58 -74.61
N ARG A 59 -11.39 36.32 -75.08
CA ARG A 59 -12.65 35.57 -75.27
C ARG A 59 -12.77 34.15 -74.69
N GLN A 60 -11.89 33.68 -73.81
CA GLN A 60 -12.12 32.39 -73.13
C GLN A 60 -11.78 32.42 -71.63
N ARG A 61 -12.72 32.90 -70.80
CA ARG A 61 -12.63 32.83 -69.32
C ARG A 61 -12.74 31.40 -68.77
N TYR A 62 -13.44 30.51 -69.47
CA TYR A 62 -13.65 29.12 -69.03
C TYR A 62 -12.40 28.23 -69.19
N LEU A 63 -11.57 28.49 -70.21
CA LEU A 63 -10.31 27.75 -70.41
C LEU A 63 -9.29 28.04 -69.29
N VAL A 64 -9.24 29.29 -68.80
CA VAL A 64 -8.36 29.69 -67.69
C VAL A 64 -8.77 29.03 -66.37
N LEU A 65 -10.08 28.89 -66.11
CA LEU A 65 -10.60 28.17 -64.95
C LEU A 65 -10.32 26.66 -65.02
N GLY A 66 -10.44 26.06 -66.20
CA GLY A 66 -10.09 24.64 -66.41
C GLY A 66 -8.60 24.36 -66.20
N VAL A 67 -7.72 25.22 -66.72
CA VAL A 67 -6.27 25.08 -66.54
C VAL A 67 -5.84 25.31 -65.09
N LEU A 68 -6.45 26.28 -64.38
CA LEU A 68 -6.21 26.49 -62.95
C LEU A 68 -6.73 25.33 -62.09
N ALA A 69 -7.87 24.74 -62.43
CA ALA A 69 -8.40 23.56 -61.74
C ALA A 69 -7.48 22.34 -61.94
N SER A 70 -7.02 22.10 -63.17
CA SER A 70 -6.07 21.02 -63.46
C SER A 70 -4.69 21.27 -62.81
N ALA A 71 -4.20 22.50 -62.78
CA ALA A 71 -2.95 22.84 -62.08
C ALA A 71 -3.07 22.65 -60.56
N CYS A 72 -4.22 23.00 -59.95
CA CYS A 72 -4.49 22.72 -58.55
C CYS A 72 -4.63 21.21 -58.28
N LEU A 73 -5.23 20.44 -59.20
CA LEU A 73 -5.29 18.99 -59.10
C LEU A 73 -3.88 18.38 -59.21
N CYS A 74 -3.04 18.91 -60.09
CA CYS A 74 -1.67 18.48 -60.28
C CYS A 74 -0.80 18.82 -59.05
N ILE A 75 -0.92 20.02 -58.48
CA ILE A 75 -0.24 20.40 -57.23
C ILE A 75 -0.76 19.56 -56.05
N ARG A 76 -2.07 19.27 -55.97
CA ARG A 76 -2.63 18.38 -54.96
C ARG A 76 -2.08 16.96 -55.11
N ASN A 77 -2.03 16.43 -56.34
CA ASN A 77 -1.48 15.10 -56.62
C ASN A 77 0.04 15.05 -56.41
N PHE A 78 0.76 16.14 -56.68
CA PHE A 78 2.21 16.24 -56.47
C PHE A 78 2.59 16.44 -54.99
N LEU A 79 1.78 17.18 -54.20
CA LEU A 79 1.88 17.20 -52.73
C LEU A 79 1.48 15.85 -52.12
N TYR A 80 0.55 15.12 -52.76
CA TYR A 80 0.27 13.73 -52.43
C TYR A 80 1.48 12.83 -52.74
N LEU A 81 2.19 13.02 -53.85
CA LEU A 81 3.44 12.31 -54.19
C LEU A 81 4.63 12.73 -53.30
N PHE A 82 4.69 13.96 -52.79
CA PHE A 82 5.69 14.38 -51.79
C PHE A 82 5.45 13.76 -50.40
N LYS A 83 4.22 13.30 -50.11
CA LYS A 83 3.92 12.39 -48.98
C LYS A 83 4.44 10.96 -49.22
N PHE A 84 4.83 10.62 -50.45
CA PHE A 84 5.48 9.36 -50.84
C PHE A 84 7.01 9.52 -50.99
N ALA A 85 7.66 10.41 -50.22
CA ALA A 85 9.04 10.12 -49.83
C ALA A 85 9.02 8.76 -49.10
N PRO A 86 9.99 7.84 -49.34
CA PRO A 86 9.94 6.51 -48.76
C PRO A 86 9.70 6.63 -47.26
N HIS A 87 8.56 6.11 -46.81
CA HIS A 87 8.19 6.13 -45.41
C HIS A 87 9.35 5.55 -44.62
N ALA A 88 9.87 6.32 -43.65
CA ALA A 88 10.57 5.72 -42.53
C ALA A 88 9.70 4.55 -42.06
N GLN A 89 10.28 3.36 -41.97
CA GLN A 89 9.57 2.10 -41.76
C GLN A 89 8.54 2.27 -40.63
N SER A 90 7.24 2.22 -40.98
CA SER A 90 6.16 2.39 -39.99
C SER A 90 6.26 1.29 -38.94
N LYS A 91 6.54 1.67 -37.69
CA LYS A 91 6.58 0.74 -36.55
C LYS A 91 5.24 0.71 -35.82
N CYS A 92 5.05 -0.33 -35.02
CA CYS A 92 4.03 -0.33 -33.96
C CYS A 92 4.65 0.03 -32.60
N ALA A 93 3.82 0.49 -31.67
CA ALA A 93 4.20 0.69 -30.28
C ALA A 93 3.26 -0.08 -29.35
N ILE A 94 3.83 -0.73 -28.33
CA ILE A 94 3.09 -1.42 -27.27
C ILE A 94 3.35 -0.67 -25.97
N LEU A 95 2.27 -0.13 -25.41
CA LEU A 95 2.26 0.57 -24.12
C LEU A 95 1.73 -0.38 -23.06
N LEU A 96 2.55 -0.68 -22.05
CA LEU A 96 2.19 -1.47 -20.89
C LEU A 96 2.06 -0.56 -19.67
N TYR A 97 0.95 -0.65 -18.94
CA TYR A 97 0.68 0.21 -17.79
C TYR A 97 -0.16 -0.48 -16.71
N GLY A 98 -0.11 0.04 -15.49
CA GLY A 98 -0.85 -0.47 -14.33
C GLY A 98 0.08 -1.07 -13.28
N THR A 99 -0.52 -1.73 -12.30
CA THR A 99 0.23 -2.36 -11.20
C THR A 99 0.64 -3.78 -11.63
N PRO A 100 1.90 -4.20 -11.51
CA PRO A 100 2.37 -5.49 -12.03
C PRO A 100 2.03 -6.66 -11.11
N ARG A 101 0.75 -7.07 -11.07
CA ARG A 101 0.26 -8.16 -10.20
C ARG A 101 0.66 -9.54 -10.74
N SER A 102 1.36 -10.33 -9.93
CA SER A 102 1.87 -11.67 -10.30
C SER A 102 2.58 -11.65 -11.67
N PHE A 103 3.44 -10.64 -11.87
CA PHE A 103 3.94 -10.32 -13.20
C PHE A 103 4.84 -11.42 -13.77
N ASP A 104 5.87 -11.83 -13.03
CA ASP A 104 6.77 -12.92 -13.44
C ASP A 104 6.01 -14.25 -13.63
N SER A 105 5.17 -14.61 -12.66
CA SER A 105 4.61 -15.96 -12.58
C SER A 105 3.38 -16.20 -13.46
N ILE A 106 2.72 -15.16 -13.96
CA ILE A 106 1.48 -15.26 -14.77
C ILE A 106 1.49 -14.30 -15.97
N VAL A 107 1.63 -12.99 -15.72
CA VAL A 107 1.41 -11.96 -16.76
C VAL A 107 2.47 -12.07 -17.85
N LEU A 108 3.75 -12.12 -17.49
CA LEU A 108 4.87 -12.20 -18.42
C LEU A 108 4.81 -13.44 -19.33
N PRO A 109 4.56 -14.67 -18.84
CA PRO A 109 4.32 -15.85 -19.70
C PRO A 109 3.23 -15.63 -20.74
N THR A 110 2.09 -15.05 -20.33
CA THR A 110 0.98 -14.79 -21.26
C THR A 110 1.27 -13.66 -22.24
N LEU A 111 2.01 -12.62 -21.80
CA LEU A 111 2.50 -11.55 -22.68
C LEU A 111 3.47 -12.12 -23.73
N ILE A 112 4.41 -12.98 -23.33
CA ILE A 112 5.35 -13.63 -24.24
C ILE A 112 4.58 -14.39 -25.32
N GLU A 113 3.65 -15.25 -24.92
CA GLU A 113 2.93 -16.13 -25.85
C GLU A 113 1.97 -15.37 -26.78
N HIS A 114 1.19 -14.43 -26.23
CA HIS A 114 0.05 -13.86 -26.93
C HIS A 114 0.21 -12.40 -27.35
N VAL A 115 1.28 -11.70 -26.95
CA VAL A 115 1.54 -10.31 -27.34
C VAL A 115 2.91 -10.13 -27.98
N ILE A 116 3.99 -10.60 -27.35
CA ILE A 116 5.35 -10.39 -27.85
C ILE A 116 5.62 -11.26 -29.09
N LYS A 117 5.40 -12.58 -29.01
CA LYS A 117 5.59 -13.50 -30.15
C LYS A 117 4.76 -13.10 -31.39
N PRO A 118 3.46 -12.75 -31.28
CA PRO A 118 2.66 -12.39 -32.47
C PRO A 118 3.06 -11.08 -33.15
N ASN A 119 3.70 -10.15 -32.42
CA ASN A 119 4.09 -8.83 -32.93
C ASN A 119 5.59 -8.69 -33.22
N SER A 120 6.42 -9.71 -32.94
CA SER A 120 7.86 -9.68 -33.18
C SER A 120 8.22 -9.38 -34.64
N ARG A 121 7.43 -9.90 -35.60
CA ARG A 121 7.60 -9.65 -37.05
C ARG A 121 7.23 -8.23 -37.47
N SER A 122 6.44 -7.53 -36.67
CA SER A 122 5.91 -6.19 -36.98
C SER A 122 6.78 -5.06 -36.43
N GLN A 123 7.94 -5.41 -35.85
CA GLN A 123 8.95 -4.45 -35.38
C GLN A 123 8.40 -3.46 -34.33
N CYS A 124 7.59 -3.94 -33.38
CA CYS A 124 7.06 -3.08 -32.33
C CYS A 124 8.15 -2.66 -31.33
N ASP A 125 8.07 -1.41 -30.89
CA ASP A 125 8.80 -0.93 -29.71
C ASP A 125 7.88 -1.01 -28.48
N TYR A 126 8.47 -1.15 -27.29
CA TYR A 126 7.78 -1.38 -26.02
C TYR A 126 8.07 -0.24 -25.04
N PHE A 127 7.01 0.31 -24.49
CA PHE A 127 7.07 1.34 -23.46
C PHE A 127 6.30 0.86 -22.26
N VAL A 128 6.92 0.92 -21.09
CA VAL A 128 6.38 0.27 -19.90
C VAL A 128 6.36 1.26 -18.75
N HIS A 129 5.19 1.44 -18.16
CA HIS A 129 5.05 2.11 -16.88
C HIS A 129 5.26 1.10 -15.74
N ILE A 130 6.11 1.45 -14.79
CA ILE A 130 6.32 0.70 -13.55
C ILE A 130 5.78 1.55 -12.40
N ASN A 131 4.73 1.06 -11.77
CA ASN A 131 4.34 1.59 -10.47
C ASN A 131 5.33 1.09 -9.42
N LEU A 132 6.26 1.95 -9.01
CA LEU A 132 7.15 1.70 -7.87
C LEU A 132 6.30 1.81 -6.60
N GLN A 133 5.50 0.79 -6.35
CA GLN A 133 5.02 0.52 -5.00
C GLN A 133 6.18 -0.08 -4.24
N GLU A 134 6.81 0.72 -3.38
CA GLU A 134 7.42 0.14 -2.20
C GLU A 134 6.24 -0.26 -1.30
N PHE A 135 5.69 -1.48 -1.48
CA PHE A 135 4.96 -2.34 -0.50
C PHE A 135 3.99 -3.38 -1.07
N ASP A 136 3.71 -4.38 -0.21
CA ASP A 136 2.48 -5.20 -0.18
C ASP A 136 1.23 -4.39 -0.57
N GLU A 137 0.51 -4.84 -1.60
CA GLU A 137 -0.85 -4.34 -1.82
C GLU A 137 -1.69 -4.82 -0.63
N ALA A 138 -2.12 -3.88 0.22
CA ALA A 138 -3.11 -4.17 1.24
C ALA A 138 -4.32 -4.82 0.54
N PRO A 139 -4.85 -5.92 1.09
CA PRO A 139 -5.79 -6.77 0.39
C PRO A 139 -6.93 -5.94 -0.21
N SER A 140 -7.12 -6.02 -1.52
CA SER A 140 -8.31 -5.47 -2.17
C SER A 140 -9.59 -6.11 -1.62
N HIS A 141 -9.48 -7.28 -0.96
CA HIS A 141 -10.55 -8.00 -0.27
C HIS A 141 -10.02 -8.78 0.96
N PRO A 142 -10.76 -8.85 2.08
CA PRO A 142 -10.36 -9.64 3.26
C PRO A 142 -10.02 -11.08 2.88
N GLY A 143 -8.81 -11.54 3.24
CA GLY A 143 -8.29 -12.88 2.96
C GLY A 143 -7.44 -13.04 1.68
N ARG A 144 -7.10 -11.96 0.96
CA ARG A 144 -6.30 -12.02 -0.28
C ARG A 144 -5.05 -11.14 -0.23
N SER A 145 -4.06 -11.52 0.57
CA SER A 145 -2.73 -10.90 0.52
C SER A 145 -1.84 -11.59 -0.52
N GLY A 146 -1.13 -10.79 -1.29
CA GLY A 146 -0.08 -11.21 -2.20
C GLY A 146 0.90 -10.07 -2.46
N TYR A 147 2.16 -10.40 -2.74
CA TYR A 147 3.21 -9.41 -2.89
C TYR A 147 3.28 -8.90 -4.33
N ILE A 148 3.52 -7.60 -4.50
CA ILE A 148 3.77 -7.00 -5.82
C ILE A 148 5.26 -6.73 -5.93
N TYR A 149 5.92 -7.48 -6.80
CA TYR A 149 7.32 -7.25 -7.14
C TYR A 149 7.40 -6.32 -8.34
N ALA A 150 7.39 -5.01 -8.10
CA ALA A 150 7.44 -4.01 -9.17
C ALA A 150 8.63 -4.23 -10.13
N ASN A 151 9.76 -4.70 -9.59
CA ASN A 151 10.98 -5.00 -10.35
C ASN A 151 10.84 -6.17 -11.34
N ASP A 152 9.88 -7.08 -11.15
CA ASP A 152 9.62 -8.18 -12.09
C ASP A 152 9.25 -7.65 -13.48
N THR A 153 8.72 -6.42 -13.54
CA THR A 153 8.40 -5.76 -14.81
C THR A 153 9.63 -5.57 -15.71
N TYR A 154 10.84 -5.44 -15.13
CA TYR A 154 12.08 -5.34 -15.89
C TYR A 154 12.44 -6.63 -16.64
N LEU A 155 11.90 -7.79 -16.23
CA LEU A 155 12.08 -9.06 -16.95
C LEU A 155 11.54 -8.99 -18.39
N LEU A 156 10.61 -8.07 -18.66
CA LEU A 156 10.08 -7.84 -20.00
C LEU A 156 11.17 -7.47 -21.01
N GLU A 157 12.19 -6.69 -20.61
CA GLU A 157 13.25 -6.26 -21.52
C GLU A 157 13.99 -7.47 -22.09
N GLN A 158 14.44 -8.37 -21.21
CA GLN A 158 15.12 -9.59 -21.62
C GLN A 158 14.20 -10.48 -22.47
N ALA A 159 12.94 -10.65 -22.08
CA ALA A 159 11.98 -11.45 -22.83
C ALA A 159 11.73 -10.92 -24.26
N VAL A 160 11.62 -9.60 -24.42
CA VAL A 160 11.46 -8.96 -25.74
C VAL A 160 12.70 -9.15 -26.61
N ILE A 161 13.90 -8.96 -26.02
CA ILE A 161 15.18 -9.12 -26.72
C ILE A 161 15.38 -10.57 -27.18
N ASP A 162 15.12 -11.55 -26.30
CA ASP A 162 15.28 -12.98 -26.60
C ASP A 162 14.37 -13.43 -27.74
N ILE A 163 13.10 -13.03 -27.71
CA ILE A 163 12.15 -13.32 -28.78
C ILE A 163 12.55 -12.62 -30.07
N ALA A 164 12.96 -11.34 -30.02
CA ALA A 164 13.41 -10.62 -31.21
C ALA A 164 14.61 -11.31 -31.87
N ASN A 165 15.61 -11.72 -31.08
CA ASN A 165 16.80 -12.44 -31.56
C ASN A 165 16.45 -13.80 -32.17
N ALA A 166 15.49 -14.52 -31.60
CA ALA A 166 15.04 -15.82 -32.12
C ALA A 166 14.37 -15.71 -33.51
N PHE A 167 13.75 -14.57 -33.84
CA PHE A 167 13.05 -14.37 -35.10
C PHE A 167 13.86 -13.55 -36.14
N HIS A 168 14.80 -12.69 -35.72
CA HIS A 168 15.54 -11.77 -36.61
C HIS A 168 16.96 -11.47 -36.10
N GLY A 169 17.99 -11.71 -36.92
CA GLY A 169 19.39 -11.33 -36.61
C GLY A 169 19.76 -9.86 -36.87
N SER A 170 18.80 -8.94 -37.05
CA SER A 170 19.08 -7.54 -37.46
C SER A 170 18.10 -6.45 -36.98
N PHE A 171 17.07 -6.77 -36.20
CA PHE A 171 16.15 -5.78 -35.63
C PHE A 171 16.23 -5.76 -34.10
N ALA A 172 16.54 -4.59 -33.53
CA ALA A 172 16.57 -4.37 -32.09
C ALA A 172 15.34 -3.53 -31.67
N PRO A 173 14.31 -4.13 -31.03
CA PRO A 173 13.19 -3.37 -30.48
C PRO A 173 13.67 -2.41 -29.39
N ILE A 174 13.09 -1.21 -29.33
CA ILE A 174 13.32 -0.30 -28.21
C ILE A 174 12.44 -0.75 -27.05
N VAL A 175 13.02 -0.99 -25.88
CA VAL A 175 12.29 -1.17 -24.62
C VAL A 175 12.66 -0.02 -23.69
N LYS A 176 11.68 0.79 -23.27
CA LYS A 176 11.91 1.87 -22.30
C LYS A 176 10.91 1.82 -21.15
N PHE A 177 11.40 2.18 -19.97
CA PHE A 177 10.63 2.21 -18.74
C PHE A 177 10.41 3.64 -18.26
N VAL A 178 9.26 3.92 -17.66
CA VAL A 178 8.99 5.10 -16.85
C VAL A 178 8.42 4.65 -15.52
N THR A 179 8.92 5.22 -14.43
CA THR A 179 8.48 4.87 -13.08
C THR A 179 7.59 5.96 -12.49
N SER A 180 6.70 5.57 -11.58
CA SER A 180 6.07 6.51 -10.66
C SER A 180 5.63 5.80 -9.37
N THR A 181 5.39 6.56 -8.31
CA THR A 181 4.77 6.04 -7.08
C THR A 181 3.28 6.45 -6.96
N LYS A 182 2.52 5.78 -6.08
CA LYS A 182 1.15 6.22 -5.72
C LYS A 182 1.15 7.66 -5.17
N ASP A 183 2.15 8.01 -4.37
CA ASP A 183 2.29 9.35 -3.76
C ASP A 183 2.52 10.43 -4.83
N GLU A 184 3.39 10.17 -5.80
CA GLU A 184 3.61 11.09 -6.93
C GLU A 184 2.35 11.27 -7.79
N SER A 185 1.62 10.18 -8.01
CA SER A 185 0.35 10.20 -8.73
C SER A 185 -0.73 10.98 -7.96
N PHE A 186 -0.78 10.80 -6.63
CA PHE A 186 -1.65 11.57 -5.74
C PHE A 186 -1.36 13.07 -5.83
N GLU A 187 -0.10 13.49 -5.75
CA GLU A 187 0.25 14.91 -5.84
C GLU A 187 0.00 15.50 -7.23
N ARG A 188 0.25 14.75 -8.32
CA ARG A 188 -0.10 15.20 -9.70
C ARG A 188 -1.59 15.45 -9.87
N HIS A 189 -2.45 14.65 -9.23
CA HIS A 189 -3.91 14.68 -9.40
C HIS A 189 -4.66 15.09 -8.12
N ARG A 190 -4.01 15.81 -7.23
CA ARG A 190 -4.50 16.13 -5.88
C ARG A 190 -5.90 16.74 -5.85
N ASP A 191 -6.14 17.74 -6.70
CA ASP A 191 -7.44 18.41 -6.79
C ASP A 191 -8.55 17.43 -7.17
N LEU A 192 -8.22 16.41 -7.98
CA LEU A 192 -9.14 15.36 -8.38
C LEU A 192 -9.50 14.48 -7.19
N PHE A 193 -8.49 14.02 -6.44
CA PHE A 193 -8.67 13.22 -5.22
C PHE A 193 -9.50 13.97 -4.17
N LEU A 194 -9.17 15.24 -3.91
CA LEU A 194 -9.91 16.12 -2.99
C LEU A 194 -11.39 16.24 -3.41
N LYS A 195 -11.66 16.44 -4.70
CA LYS A 195 -13.01 16.54 -5.24
C LYS A 195 -13.83 15.27 -5.02
N MET A 196 -13.27 14.07 -5.22
CA MET A 196 -14.03 12.81 -5.11
C MET A 196 -14.17 12.28 -3.68
N HIS A 197 -13.32 12.74 -2.76
CA HIS A 197 -13.11 12.17 -1.42
C HIS A 197 -14.37 12.04 -0.56
N VAL A 198 -15.28 13.02 -0.59
CA VAL A 198 -16.55 12.98 0.15
C VAL A 198 -17.78 12.82 -0.76
N LEU A 199 -17.59 12.59 -2.06
CA LEU A 199 -18.71 12.48 -2.97
C LEU A 199 -19.36 11.10 -2.87
N LYS A 200 -20.69 11.11 -2.88
CA LYS A 200 -21.51 9.92 -2.97
C LYS A 200 -22.34 9.95 -4.25
N ASP A 201 -22.54 8.76 -4.82
CA ASP A 201 -23.55 8.56 -5.85
C ASP A 201 -24.97 8.68 -5.26
N LYS A 202 -25.98 8.51 -6.12
CA LYS A 202 -27.39 8.65 -5.72
C LYS A 202 -27.92 7.53 -4.86
N SER A 203 -27.23 6.40 -4.88
CA SER A 203 -27.49 5.25 -4.05
C SER A 203 -26.77 5.36 -2.69
N GLY A 204 -26.00 6.43 -2.46
CA GLY A 204 -25.28 6.68 -1.23
C GLY A 204 -23.89 6.02 -1.16
N ARG A 205 -23.40 5.43 -2.26
CA ARG A 205 -22.08 4.79 -2.34
C ARG A 205 -20.99 5.84 -2.59
N TRP A 206 -19.80 5.63 -2.04
CA TRP A 206 -18.67 6.53 -2.21
C TRP A 206 -18.15 6.52 -3.66
N LEU A 207 -17.65 7.67 -4.13
CA LEU A 207 -17.08 7.85 -5.47
C LEU A 207 -15.54 7.90 -5.47
N TYR A 208 -14.88 7.59 -4.36
CA TYR A 208 -13.42 7.64 -4.25
C TYR A 208 -12.82 6.29 -4.70
N PHE A 209 -12.19 6.24 -5.87
CA PHE A 209 -11.55 5.04 -6.44
C PHE A 209 -10.14 5.40 -6.95
N PRO A 210 -9.12 5.38 -6.08
CA PRO A 210 -7.79 5.91 -6.37
C PRO A 210 -7.05 5.09 -7.45
N GLU A 211 -7.26 3.78 -7.46
CA GLU A 211 -6.66 2.85 -8.43
C GLU A 211 -6.94 3.24 -9.89
N ILE A 212 -8.14 3.74 -10.20
CA ILE A 212 -8.47 4.16 -11.58
C ILE A 212 -7.63 5.38 -11.98
N ILE A 213 -7.39 6.31 -11.05
CA ILE A 213 -6.55 7.49 -11.30
C ILE A 213 -5.10 7.05 -11.50
N HIS A 214 -4.58 6.20 -10.62
CA HIS A 214 -3.21 5.69 -10.73
C HIS A 214 -2.98 4.94 -12.05
N LEU A 215 -3.94 4.12 -12.44
CA LEU A 215 -3.93 3.41 -13.73
C LEU A 215 -3.89 4.38 -14.92
N TRP A 216 -4.72 5.42 -14.92
CA TRP A 216 -4.76 6.41 -16.00
C TRP A 216 -3.51 7.30 -16.04
N ASP A 217 -2.95 7.61 -14.88
CA ASP A 217 -1.69 8.36 -14.76
C ASP A 217 -0.54 7.55 -15.37
N GLY A 218 -0.45 6.25 -15.08
CA GLY A 218 0.50 5.34 -15.71
C GLY A 218 0.38 5.31 -17.24
N LEU A 219 -0.85 5.20 -17.76
CA LEU A 219 -1.12 5.26 -19.20
C LEU A 219 -0.68 6.59 -19.83
N GLN A 220 -0.90 7.71 -19.14
CA GLN A 220 -0.48 9.03 -19.60
C GLN A 220 1.05 9.18 -19.61
N LEU A 221 1.74 8.65 -18.60
CA LEU A 221 3.20 8.66 -18.49
C LEU A 221 3.86 7.84 -19.61
N VAL A 222 3.38 6.62 -19.84
CA VAL A 222 3.93 5.75 -20.89
C VAL A 222 3.66 6.31 -22.30
N TRP A 223 2.52 6.96 -22.51
CA TRP A 223 2.25 7.69 -23.75
C TRP A 223 3.25 8.84 -23.98
N ASN A 224 3.54 9.62 -22.93
CA ASN A 224 4.51 10.70 -23.00
C ASN A 224 5.92 10.17 -23.29
N LEU A 225 6.31 9.05 -22.67
CA LEU A 225 7.59 8.37 -22.94
C LEU A 225 7.73 7.93 -24.40
N MET A 226 6.68 7.31 -24.96
CA MET A 226 6.62 6.94 -26.38
C MET A 226 6.80 8.18 -27.28
N LYS A 227 6.07 9.27 -27.00
CA LYS A 227 6.13 10.51 -27.80
C LYS A 227 7.52 11.15 -27.74
N THR A 228 8.15 11.19 -26.57
CA THR A 228 9.53 11.70 -26.43
C THR A 228 10.50 10.85 -27.23
N THR A 229 10.38 9.52 -27.14
CA THR A 229 11.25 8.58 -27.88
C THR A 229 11.05 8.68 -29.39
N GLN A 230 9.81 8.89 -29.84
CA GLN A 230 9.46 9.13 -31.24
C GLN A 230 10.23 10.34 -31.79
N HIS A 231 10.30 11.43 -31.02
CA HIS A 231 11.02 12.64 -31.40
C HIS A 231 12.55 12.46 -31.35
N GLU A 232 13.06 11.77 -30.32
CA GLU A 232 14.51 11.53 -30.15
C GLU A 232 15.11 10.63 -31.24
N ASN A 233 14.35 9.66 -31.76
CA ASN A 233 14.84 8.63 -32.68
C ASN A 233 14.35 8.78 -34.12
N ASP A 234 13.60 9.85 -34.42
CA ASP A 234 12.96 10.10 -35.73
C ASP A 234 12.16 8.87 -36.26
N VAL A 235 11.45 8.20 -35.34
CA VAL A 235 10.59 7.04 -35.63
C VAL A 235 9.15 7.53 -35.80
N THR A 236 8.32 6.81 -36.56
CA THR A 236 6.87 7.05 -36.60
C THR A 236 6.11 5.77 -36.25
N TYR A 237 5.17 5.89 -35.30
CA TYR A 237 4.28 4.81 -34.92
C TYR A 237 2.92 4.99 -35.59
N ASP A 238 2.55 4.10 -36.52
CA ASP A 238 1.24 4.15 -37.17
C ASP A 238 0.16 3.48 -36.33
N TYR A 239 0.56 2.46 -35.56
CA TYR A 239 -0.33 1.66 -34.73
C TYR A 239 0.19 1.53 -33.30
N VAL A 240 -0.70 1.70 -32.35
CA VAL A 240 -0.37 1.67 -30.92
C VAL A 240 -1.33 0.71 -30.22
N ALA A 241 -0.83 -0.05 -29.25
CA ALA A 241 -1.65 -0.80 -28.29
C ALA A 241 -1.41 -0.28 -26.88
N ALA A 242 -2.48 -0.13 -26.10
CA ALA A 242 -2.46 0.14 -24.67
C ALA A 242 -2.97 -1.11 -23.94
N LEU A 243 -2.05 -1.76 -23.21
CA LEU A 243 -2.20 -3.05 -22.56
C LEU A 243 -1.89 -2.92 -21.06
N ARG A 244 -2.54 -3.73 -20.24
CA ARG A 244 -2.38 -3.71 -18.78
C ARG A 244 -1.33 -4.72 -18.28
N THR A 245 -0.63 -4.39 -17.19
CA THR A 245 0.34 -5.25 -16.50
C THR A 245 -0.26 -6.09 -15.36
N ASP A 246 -1.55 -5.95 -15.07
CA ASP A 246 -2.34 -6.79 -14.14
C ASP A 246 -3.31 -7.71 -14.89
N ALA A 247 -2.98 -8.09 -16.13
CA ALA A 247 -3.86 -8.86 -17.00
C ALA A 247 -3.14 -10.07 -17.62
N ALA A 248 -3.78 -11.24 -17.55
CA ALA A 248 -3.37 -12.44 -18.25
C ALA A 248 -4.02 -12.48 -19.64
N TYR A 249 -3.22 -12.57 -20.70
CA TYR A 249 -3.70 -12.54 -22.09
C TYR A 249 -3.94 -13.97 -22.61
N LEU A 250 -5.19 -14.33 -22.94
CA LEU A 250 -5.55 -15.70 -23.32
C LEU A 250 -5.59 -15.94 -24.82
N THR A 251 -5.66 -14.87 -25.63
CA THR A 251 -5.71 -14.98 -27.09
C THR A 251 -4.68 -14.06 -27.75
N PRO A 252 -4.11 -14.46 -28.90
CA PRO A 252 -3.12 -13.64 -29.59
C PRO A 252 -3.65 -12.25 -29.97
N ILE A 253 -2.93 -11.20 -29.58
CA ILE A 253 -3.20 -9.81 -29.96
C ILE A 253 -2.16 -9.39 -30.98
N LYS A 254 -2.55 -9.31 -32.26
CA LYS A 254 -1.69 -8.85 -33.36
C LYS A 254 -2.14 -7.48 -33.86
N ILE A 255 -1.28 -6.48 -33.71
CA ILE A 255 -1.62 -5.06 -33.90
C ILE A 255 -1.61 -4.69 -35.39
N SER A 256 -0.65 -5.20 -36.15
CA SER A 256 -0.43 -4.81 -37.56
C SER A 256 -1.43 -5.42 -38.55
N ASP A 257 -1.86 -6.66 -38.33
CA ASP A 257 -2.58 -7.43 -39.36
C ASP A 257 -4.09 -7.14 -39.37
N LYS A 258 -4.71 -6.88 -38.21
CA LYS A 258 -6.16 -6.60 -38.12
C LYS A 258 -6.56 -5.24 -38.71
N LEU A 259 -5.59 -4.35 -38.90
CA LEU A 259 -5.78 -2.98 -39.38
C LEU A 259 -5.29 -2.78 -40.82
N ALA A 260 -4.61 -3.78 -41.41
CA ALA A 260 -4.24 -3.81 -42.82
C ALA A 260 -5.52 -3.87 -43.68
N GLY A 261 -6.03 -2.71 -44.07
CA GLY A 261 -7.24 -2.55 -44.89
C GLY A 261 -8.43 -1.88 -44.19
N LYS A 262 -8.36 -1.61 -42.88
CA LYS A 262 -9.35 -0.76 -42.17
C LYS A 262 -8.93 0.71 -42.24
N TRP A 263 -9.90 1.62 -42.16
CA TRP A 263 -9.66 3.08 -42.22
C TRP A 263 -8.56 3.49 -41.23
N ARG A 264 -7.66 4.41 -41.65
CA ARG A 264 -6.55 4.98 -40.84
C ARG A 264 -6.96 5.63 -39.50
N GLN A 265 -8.25 5.66 -39.17
CA GLN A 265 -8.83 6.22 -37.95
C GLN A 265 -9.75 5.18 -37.30
N SER A 266 -9.16 4.14 -36.73
CA SER A 266 -9.90 3.08 -36.05
C SER A 266 -9.29 2.78 -34.69
N LEU A 267 -10.17 2.55 -33.72
CA LEU A 267 -9.85 2.01 -32.40
C LEU A 267 -10.57 0.69 -32.26
N ILE A 268 -9.81 -0.37 -32.02
CA ILE A 268 -10.35 -1.65 -31.63
C ILE A 268 -10.25 -1.72 -30.12
N ILE A 269 -11.39 -1.96 -29.48
CA ILE A 269 -11.48 -2.20 -28.05
C ILE A 269 -11.91 -3.65 -27.83
N SER A 270 -11.30 -4.34 -26.89
CA SER A 270 -11.88 -5.55 -26.31
C SER A 270 -12.19 -5.31 -24.85
N GLY A 271 -13.34 -5.82 -24.43
CA GLY A 271 -13.67 -6.05 -23.03
C GLY A 271 -14.15 -7.49 -22.90
N SER A 272 -13.86 -8.11 -21.76
CA SER A 272 -14.33 -9.44 -21.41
C SER A 272 -15.80 -9.68 -21.85
N PRO A 273 -16.09 -10.59 -22.82
CA PRO A 273 -17.44 -10.79 -23.31
C PRO A 273 -18.23 -11.56 -22.25
N THR A 274 -19.07 -10.89 -21.46
CA THR A 274 -20.07 -11.60 -20.65
C THR A 274 -21.33 -11.82 -21.48
N ALA A 275 -21.54 -13.08 -21.85
CA ALA A 275 -22.79 -13.58 -22.42
C ALA A 275 -23.86 -13.72 -21.32
N SER A 276 -24.41 -12.61 -20.83
CA SER A 276 -25.78 -12.52 -20.27
C SER A 276 -26.06 -11.12 -19.70
N ILE A 277 -26.63 -10.25 -20.54
CA ILE A 277 -27.48 -9.18 -20.03
C ILE A 277 -28.83 -9.83 -19.72
N ARG A 278 -29.01 -10.34 -18.51
CA ARG A 278 -30.32 -10.53 -17.87
C ARG A 278 -30.14 -10.74 -16.36
N ASP A 279 -30.77 -9.82 -15.63
CA ASP A 279 -31.16 -9.87 -14.22
C ASP A 279 -30.11 -9.60 -13.13
N GLY A 280 -30.28 -8.44 -12.49
CA GLY A 280 -30.48 -8.36 -11.04
C GLY A 280 -29.32 -8.67 -10.10
N PHE A 281 -28.86 -7.61 -9.44
CA PHE A 281 -28.12 -7.57 -8.18
C PHE A 281 -26.59 -7.76 -8.19
N SER A 282 -26.00 -6.76 -7.53
CA SER A 282 -24.61 -6.51 -7.17
C SER A 282 -24.00 -7.60 -6.29
N GLN A 283 -22.82 -8.10 -6.67
CA GLN A 283 -21.70 -8.41 -5.77
C GLN A 283 -20.44 -8.78 -6.60
N GLY A 284 -19.37 -7.99 -6.42
CA GLY A 284 -17.96 -8.32 -6.72
C GLY A 284 -17.61 -9.02 -8.04
N ILE A 285 -17.58 -8.28 -9.15
CA ILE A 285 -16.97 -8.73 -10.41
C ILE A 285 -16.00 -7.63 -10.88
N SER A 286 -14.69 -7.86 -10.75
CA SER A 286 -13.60 -6.92 -11.10
C SER A 286 -13.16 -6.97 -12.58
N GLY A 287 -13.90 -7.66 -13.46
CA GLY A 287 -13.55 -7.80 -14.86
C GLY A 287 -13.81 -6.53 -15.70
N GLU A 288 -12.96 -5.51 -15.58
CA GLU A 288 -12.96 -4.29 -16.41
C GLU A 288 -11.65 -4.10 -17.20
N ILE A 289 -11.00 -5.18 -17.65
CA ILE A 289 -9.82 -5.04 -18.51
C ILE A 289 -10.26 -4.56 -19.89
N TYR A 290 -9.85 -3.35 -20.23
CA TYR A 290 -9.94 -2.83 -21.59
C TYR A 290 -8.60 -2.98 -22.30
N ILE A 291 -8.62 -3.75 -23.38
CA ILE A 291 -7.54 -3.78 -24.36
C ILE A 291 -7.91 -2.74 -25.41
N ALA A 292 -7.04 -1.76 -25.66
CA ALA A 292 -7.27 -0.76 -26.70
C ALA A 292 -6.09 -0.73 -27.67
N TYR A 293 -6.34 -0.97 -28.95
CA TYR A 293 -5.31 -0.89 -29.97
C TYR A 293 -5.88 -0.35 -31.27
N GLY A 294 -5.08 0.41 -32.02
CA GLY A 294 -5.60 1.13 -33.18
C GLY A 294 -4.59 2.07 -33.80
N SER A 295 -5.08 2.96 -34.65
CA SER A 295 -4.28 4.06 -35.20
C SER A 295 -3.77 5.00 -34.10
N TYR A 296 -2.58 5.57 -34.28
CA TYR A 296 -1.98 6.54 -33.37
C TYR A 296 -2.96 7.59 -32.83
N ASP A 297 -3.66 8.31 -33.72
CA ASP A 297 -4.61 9.38 -33.37
C ASP A 297 -5.73 8.90 -32.44
N ALA A 298 -6.17 7.65 -32.61
CA ALA A 298 -7.25 7.08 -31.83
C ALA A 298 -6.80 6.69 -30.43
N VAL A 299 -5.61 6.09 -30.30
CA VAL A 299 -5.03 5.73 -29.01
C VAL A 299 -4.56 6.97 -28.25
N GLN A 300 -4.17 8.04 -28.93
CA GLN A 300 -3.86 9.32 -28.30
C GLN A 300 -5.04 9.85 -27.48
N ILE A 301 -6.24 9.86 -28.05
CA ILE A 301 -7.46 10.29 -27.35
C ILE A 301 -7.73 9.36 -26.16
N TRP A 302 -7.56 8.05 -26.36
CA TRP A 302 -7.74 7.05 -25.32
C TRP A 302 -6.79 7.24 -24.12
N ALA A 303 -5.53 7.56 -24.39
CA ALA A 303 -4.49 7.68 -23.38
C ALA A 303 -4.53 9.04 -22.66
N THR A 304 -4.91 10.13 -23.35
CA THR A 304 -4.64 11.49 -22.87
C THR A 304 -5.85 12.34 -22.47
N GLU A 305 -7.07 12.03 -22.93
CA GLU A 305 -8.24 12.89 -22.68
C GLU A 305 -9.04 12.51 -21.41
N ARG A 306 -8.54 11.59 -20.58
CA ARG A 306 -9.27 11.07 -19.41
C ARG A 306 -9.51 12.13 -18.34
N PHE A 307 -8.43 12.75 -17.85
CA PHE A 307 -8.51 13.74 -16.76
C PHE A 307 -9.29 14.99 -17.15
N ALA A 308 -9.13 15.48 -18.38
CA ALA A 308 -9.82 16.67 -18.90
C ALA A 308 -11.35 16.54 -18.90
N HIS A 309 -11.88 15.32 -18.78
CA HIS A 309 -13.31 15.04 -18.86
C HIS A 309 -13.85 14.31 -17.62
N PHE A 310 -13.05 14.22 -16.57
CA PHE A 310 -13.45 13.58 -15.33
C PHE A 310 -14.51 14.38 -14.57
N ASP A 311 -14.38 15.71 -14.49
CA ASP A 311 -15.36 16.57 -13.83
C ASP A 311 -16.76 16.46 -14.48
N GLU A 312 -16.82 16.35 -15.81
CA GLU A 312 -18.09 16.12 -16.53
C GLU A 312 -18.72 14.78 -16.13
N PHE A 313 -17.90 13.74 -15.99
CA PHE A 313 -18.36 12.41 -15.58
C PHE A 313 -18.85 12.38 -14.13
N LEU A 314 -18.08 12.94 -13.19
CA LEU A 314 -18.48 13.06 -11.78
C LEU A 314 -19.83 13.79 -11.64
N ASN A 315 -20.00 14.91 -12.34
CA ASN A 315 -21.27 15.64 -12.34
C ASN A 315 -22.45 14.80 -12.88
N ARG A 316 -22.23 13.94 -13.87
CA ARG A 316 -23.29 13.04 -14.38
C ARG A 316 -23.68 11.97 -13.35
N LEU A 317 -22.70 11.41 -12.63
CA LEU A 317 -22.92 10.43 -11.55
C LEU A 317 -23.69 11.04 -10.38
N THR A 318 -23.33 12.25 -9.95
CA THR A 318 -23.96 12.93 -8.81
C THR A 318 -25.33 13.55 -9.13
N HIS A 319 -25.72 13.72 -10.41
CA HIS A 319 -26.95 14.44 -10.82
C HIS A 319 -28.10 13.62 -11.50
N LYS A 320 -28.22 12.28 -11.33
CA LYS A 320 -29.33 11.39 -11.80
C LYS A 320 -29.28 11.11 -13.31
N LYS A 321 -28.19 11.45 -14.02
CA LYS A 321 -28.08 11.15 -15.45
C LYS A 321 -27.54 9.74 -15.74
N MET A 322 -27.00 9.02 -14.75
CA MET A 322 -26.52 7.65 -14.89
C MET A 322 -26.94 6.78 -13.69
N LYS A 323 -27.30 5.51 -13.96
CA LYS A 323 -27.60 4.47 -12.95
C LYS A 323 -26.35 3.65 -12.54
N SER A 324 -25.20 3.91 -13.16
CA SER A 324 -23.97 3.11 -12.98
C SER A 324 -23.11 3.59 -11.81
N ILE A 325 -22.24 2.70 -11.31
CA ILE A 325 -21.13 3.05 -10.40
C ILE A 325 -20.02 3.79 -11.15
N MET A 326 -19.16 4.48 -10.40
CA MET A 326 -17.87 4.91 -10.92
C MET A 326 -17.03 3.68 -11.23
N SER A 327 -16.68 3.53 -12.51
CA SER A 327 -15.88 2.43 -13.03
C SER A 327 -15.21 2.86 -14.33
N GLU A 328 -14.13 2.17 -14.73
CA GLU A 328 -13.42 2.52 -15.96
C GLU A 328 -14.34 2.31 -17.17
N ARG A 329 -15.10 1.22 -17.19
CA ARG A 329 -16.13 0.94 -18.21
C ARG A 329 -17.15 2.06 -18.34
N SER A 330 -17.68 2.50 -17.20
CA SER A 330 -18.72 3.54 -17.15
C SER A 330 -18.17 4.88 -17.65
N PHE A 331 -16.92 5.20 -17.29
CA PHE A 331 -16.22 6.38 -17.75
C PHE A 331 -15.98 6.35 -19.28
N ILE A 332 -15.35 5.28 -19.79
CA ILE A 332 -15.04 5.12 -21.22
C ILE A 332 -16.31 5.25 -22.06
N THR A 333 -17.37 4.55 -21.68
CA THR A 333 -18.63 4.51 -22.43
C THR A 333 -19.35 5.88 -22.43
N ALA A 334 -19.36 6.57 -21.29
CA ALA A 334 -20.06 7.84 -21.15
C ALA A 334 -19.30 9.05 -21.72
N THR A 335 -17.96 8.94 -21.79
CA THR A 335 -17.06 10.08 -21.98
C THR A 335 -16.18 9.94 -23.22
N LEU A 336 -15.38 8.86 -23.33
CA LEU A 336 -14.38 8.69 -24.39
C LEU A 336 -14.98 8.20 -25.71
N VAL A 337 -15.82 7.16 -25.69
CA VAL A 337 -16.45 6.60 -26.92
C VAL A 337 -17.23 7.66 -27.70
N PRO A 338 -18.08 8.50 -27.08
CA PRO A 338 -18.76 9.57 -27.79
C PRO A 338 -17.81 10.58 -28.44
N ARG A 339 -16.63 10.83 -27.85
CA ARG A 339 -15.63 11.78 -28.38
C ARG A 339 -14.87 11.21 -29.57
N LEU A 340 -14.48 9.94 -29.50
CA LEU A 340 -13.91 9.21 -30.63
C LEU A 340 -14.84 9.28 -31.85
N LYS A 341 -16.14 8.99 -31.63
CA LYS A 341 -17.17 9.08 -32.69
C LYS A 341 -17.32 10.49 -33.28
N ARG A 342 -17.27 11.55 -32.45
CA ARG A 342 -17.34 12.95 -32.93
C ARG A 342 -16.14 13.35 -33.79
N ARG A 343 -15.00 12.68 -33.64
CA ARG A 343 -13.78 12.87 -34.45
C ARG A 343 -13.71 11.91 -35.63
N TRP A 344 -14.82 11.25 -35.98
CA TRP A 344 -14.91 10.31 -37.11
C TRP A 344 -14.00 9.08 -36.97
N ILE A 345 -13.64 8.70 -35.74
CA ILE A 345 -12.90 7.47 -35.45
C ILE A 345 -13.89 6.31 -35.32
N SER A 346 -13.68 5.26 -36.11
CA SER A 346 -14.44 4.01 -35.98
C SER A 346 -14.03 3.29 -34.69
N VAL A 347 -14.99 3.00 -33.82
CA VAL A 347 -14.75 2.21 -32.61
C VAL A 347 -15.39 0.84 -32.80
N GLU A 348 -14.54 -0.19 -32.87
CA GLU A 348 -14.95 -1.57 -33.10
C GLU A 348 -14.68 -2.42 -31.85
N VAL A 349 -15.55 -3.39 -31.59
CA VAL A 349 -15.36 -4.34 -30.49
C VAL A 349 -14.75 -5.63 -31.03
N ASP A 350 -13.62 -6.05 -30.47
CA ASP A 350 -13.01 -7.34 -30.77
C ASP A 350 -13.55 -8.42 -29.84
N SER A 351 -14.38 -9.31 -30.37
CA SER A 351 -14.99 -10.39 -29.60
C SER A 351 -14.05 -11.58 -29.35
N ILE A 352 -12.82 -11.57 -29.88
CA ILE A 352 -11.86 -12.67 -29.80
C ILE A 352 -10.73 -12.34 -28.82
N ALA A 353 -10.21 -11.10 -28.85
CA ALA A 353 -9.17 -10.66 -27.93
C ALA A 353 -9.68 -10.79 -26.48
N CYS A 354 -8.95 -11.51 -25.63
CA CYS A 354 -9.40 -11.76 -24.27
C CYS A 354 -8.27 -11.68 -23.26
N ALA A 355 -8.57 -11.02 -22.14
CA ALA A 355 -7.68 -10.93 -21.00
C ALA A 355 -8.47 -11.06 -19.69
N LEU A 356 -7.83 -11.68 -18.70
CA LEU A 356 -8.38 -11.94 -17.37
C LEU A 356 -7.59 -11.18 -16.30
N ASP A 357 -8.29 -10.75 -15.26
CA ASP A 357 -7.74 -9.97 -14.14
C ASP A 357 -6.88 -10.86 -13.24
N VAL A 358 -5.64 -10.42 -13.01
CA VAL A 358 -4.65 -11.16 -12.20
C VAL A 358 -4.51 -10.47 -10.86
N GLN A 359 -4.62 -11.25 -9.78
CA GLN A 359 -4.46 -10.75 -8.42
C GLN A 359 -3.01 -10.94 -7.92
N PRO A 360 -2.60 -10.22 -6.84
CA PRO A 360 -1.25 -10.36 -6.28
C PRO A 360 -0.97 -11.73 -5.65
N ASP A 361 -2.02 -12.48 -5.30
CA ASP A 361 -1.95 -13.81 -4.68
C ASP A 361 -1.97 -14.95 -5.73
N GLU A 362 -1.50 -14.66 -6.95
CA GLU A 362 -1.53 -15.56 -8.11
C GLU A 362 -2.93 -16.14 -8.44
N SER A 363 -4.00 -15.49 -7.98
CA SER A 363 -5.37 -15.89 -8.29
C SER A 363 -5.93 -15.18 -9.52
N ILE A 364 -6.75 -15.91 -10.28
CA ILE A 364 -7.44 -15.41 -11.49
C ILE A 364 -8.92 -15.80 -11.42
N SER A 365 -9.78 -14.84 -11.73
CA SER A 365 -11.18 -15.11 -12.06
C SER A 365 -11.29 -15.61 -13.49
N LEU A 366 -11.76 -16.85 -13.67
CA LEU A 366 -11.85 -17.49 -15.00
C LEU A 366 -13.04 -17.01 -15.83
N PHE A 367 -13.86 -16.11 -15.28
CA PHE A 367 -15.02 -15.56 -15.97
C PHE A 367 -14.63 -14.60 -17.08
N GLY A 368 -15.34 -14.75 -18.21
CA GLY A 368 -15.40 -13.73 -19.24
C GLY A 368 -14.34 -13.84 -20.34
N CYS A 369 -13.72 -15.01 -20.48
CA CYS A 369 -13.00 -15.45 -21.68
C CYS A 369 -13.58 -16.77 -22.22
N GLY A 370 -14.90 -16.84 -22.39
CA GLY A 370 -15.61 -18.06 -22.79
C GLY A 370 -15.88 -18.99 -21.61
N ASP A 371 -15.80 -20.30 -21.85
CA ASP A 371 -15.99 -21.33 -20.83
C ASP A 371 -14.81 -21.35 -19.82
N PRO A 372 -15.07 -21.29 -18.49
CA PRO A 372 -14.03 -21.27 -17.46
C PRO A 372 -13.05 -22.45 -17.53
N THR A 373 -13.50 -23.64 -17.92
CA THR A 373 -12.64 -24.84 -18.02
C THR A 373 -11.63 -24.68 -19.15
N THR A 374 -12.08 -24.14 -20.28
CA THR A 374 -11.22 -23.85 -21.43
C THR A 374 -10.19 -22.77 -21.10
N ALA A 375 -10.62 -21.70 -20.42
CA ALA A 375 -9.73 -20.63 -19.97
C ALA A 375 -8.66 -21.15 -19.00
N LYS A 376 -9.04 -22.02 -18.05
CA LYS A 376 -8.12 -22.71 -17.15
C LYS A 376 -7.05 -23.49 -17.91
N LEU A 377 -7.47 -24.40 -18.78
CA LEU A 377 -6.53 -25.27 -19.52
C LEU A 377 -5.56 -24.48 -20.39
N ALA A 378 -6.02 -23.38 -21.00
CA ALA A 378 -5.16 -22.48 -21.76
C ALA A 378 -4.08 -21.83 -20.88
N LEU A 379 -4.46 -21.35 -19.68
CA LEU A 379 -3.51 -20.76 -18.73
C LEU A 379 -2.54 -21.79 -18.16
N GLU A 380 -3.01 -22.98 -17.76
CA GLU A 380 -2.14 -24.06 -17.25
C GLU A 380 -1.08 -24.46 -18.28
N LYS A 381 -1.43 -24.46 -19.57
CA LYS A 381 -0.48 -24.72 -20.66
C LYS A 381 0.58 -23.63 -20.82
N ILE A 382 0.23 -22.36 -20.61
CA ILE A 382 1.16 -21.23 -20.75
C ILE A 382 2.06 -21.10 -19.52
N ILE A 383 1.48 -21.27 -18.34
CA ILE A 383 2.15 -21.14 -17.04
C ILE A 383 2.97 -22.40 -16.72
N ASP A 384 2.70 -23.52 -17.39
CA ASP A 384 3.37 -24.82 -17.24
C ASP A 384 3.23 -25.42 -15.83
N ARG A 385 2.06 -25.22 -15.22
CA ARG A 385 1.68 -25.83 -13.94
C ARG A 385 0.16 -25.86 -13.77
N PRO A 386 -0.39 -26.86 -13.06
CA PRO A 386 -1.80 -26.90 -12.74
C PRO A 386 -2.19 -25.82 -11.72
N CYS A 387 -3.42 -25.32 -11.82
CA CYS A 387 -4.00 -24.42 -10.83
C CYS A 387 -4.58 -25.22 -9.64
N VAL A 388 -4.61 -24.60 -8.45
CA VAL A 388 -5.33 -25.08 -7.27
C VAL A 388 -6.62 -24.28 -7.09
N PRO A 389 -7.75 -24.89 -6.67
CA PRO A 389 -8.96 -24.16 -6.28
C PRO A 389 -8.65 -23.13 -5.18
N SER A 390 -9.02 -21.86 -5.37
CA SER A 390 -8.73 -20.81 -4.39
C SER A 390 -9.48 -21.04 -3.07
N TYR A 391 -8.78 -20.97 -1.93
CA TYR A 391 -9.40 -21.03 -0.60
C TYR A 391 -10.50 -19.96 -0.44
N GLY A 392 -11.65 -20.37 0.10
CA GLY A 392 -12.60 -19.47 0.76
C GLY A 392 -13.91 -19.12 0.01
N VAL A 393 -14.04 -19.32 -1.30
CA VAL A 393 -15.27 -18.90 -2.03
C VAL A 393 -16.14 -20.08 -2.48
N ASP A 394 -15.53 -21.18 -2.94
CA ASP A 394 -16.31 -22.32 -3.47
C ASP A 394 -17.04 -23.12 -2.38
N LYS A 395 -16.57 -23.06 -1.12
CA LYS A 395 -17.25 -23.71 0.03
C LYS A 395 -18.55 -23.02 0.45
N LEU A 396 -18.76 -21.74 0.11
CA LEU A 396 -19.92 -20.97 0.55
C LEU A 396 -21.11 -21.02 -0.44
N SER A 397 -20.89 -21.39 -1.70
CA SER A 397 -21.93 -21.30 -2.75
C SER A 397 -22.63 -22.63 -3.09
N GLY A 398 -22.14 -23.77 -2.61
CA GLY A 398 -22.72 -25.09 -2.93
C GLY A 398 -22.71 -25.44 -4.43
N SER A 399 -21.98 -24.70 -5.26
CA SER A 399 -21.89 -24.93 -6.70
C SER A 399 -20.63 -25.73 -7.06
N ASN A 400 -20.81 -26.80 -7.85
CA ASN A 400 -19.73 -27.72 -8.29
C ASN A 400 -18.88 -27.17 -9.46
N GLN A 401 -18.92 -25.87 -9.75
CA GLN A 401 -18.16 -25.27 -10.85
C GLN A 401 -16.95 -24.52 -10.30
N LEU A 402 -15.75 -24.84 -10.82
CA LEU A 402 -14.51 -24.17 -10.45
C LEU A 402 -14.47 -22.77 -11.10
N LEU A 403 -14.85 -21.74 -10.34
CA LEU A 403 -15.00 -20.38 -10.87
C LEU A 403 -13.73 -19.53 -10.74
N ARG A 404 -12.78 -19.97 -9.91
CA ARG A 404 -11.50 -19.30 -9.67
C ARG A 404 -10.38 -20.33 -9.49
N CYS A 405 -9.19 -19.94 -9.92
CA CYS A 405 -7.95 -20.72 -9.80
C CYS A 405 -6.89 -19.85 -9.12
N SER A 406 -6.05 -20.45 -8.29
CA SER A 406 -4.80 -19.84 -7.83
C SER A 406 -3.62 -20.74 -8.23
N TRP A 407 -2.54 -20.11 -8.66
CA TRP A 407 -1.27 -20.79 -8.87
C TRP A 407 -0.31 -20.64 -7.67
N LYS A 408 -0.76 -19.94 -6.62
CA LYS A 408 -0.05 -19.83 -5.36
C LYS A 408 0.11 -21.20 -4.74
N GLN A 409 1.34 -21.59 -4.44
CA GLN A 409 1.60 -22.86 -3.77
C GLN A 409 1.04 -22.79 -2.34
N GLU A 410 0.05 -23.63 -2.02
CA GLU A 410 -0.41 -23.80 -0.64
C GLU A 410 0.71 -24.42 0.21
N LYS A 411 1.07 -23.74 1.29
CA LYS A 411 2.00 -24.25 2.31
C LYS A 411 1.35 -25.28 3.24
N VAL A 412 0.60 -26.24 2.71
CA VAL A 412 0.20 -27.42 3.49
C VAL A 412 1.39 -28.39 3.51
N VAL A 413 2.33 -28.15 4.44
CA VAL A 413 3.20 -29.09 5.19
C VAL A 413 3.76 -30.35 4.49
N SER A 414 3.73 -30.48 3.17
CA SER A 414 4.01 -31.77 2.52
C SER A 414 4.96 -31.71 1.33
N GLN A 415 5.44 -30.53 0.91
CA GLN A 415 6.48 -30.46 -0.11
C GLN A 415 7.53 -29.39 0.21
N ILE A 416 8.35 -29.65 1.24
CA ILE A 416 9.77 -29.29 1.13
C ILE A 416 10.38 -30.35 0.20
N SER A 417 10.10 -30.22 -1.09
CA SER A 417 10.75 -31.01 -2.13
C SER A 417 12.20 -30.51 -2.27
N SER A 418 13.13 -31.40 -1.91
CA SER A 418 14.45 -31.57 -2.53
C SER A 418 15.33 -30.34 -2.78
N THR A 419 15.27 -29.30 -1.94
CA THR A 419 16.30 -28.26 -1.96
C THR A 419 17.63 -28.90 -1.51
N LYS A 420 18.67 -28.81 -2.35
CA LYS A 420 20.02 -29.31 -2.06
C LYS A 420 20.43 -28.92 -0.63
N ILE A 421 20.61 -29.94 0.21
CA ILE A 421 20.98 -29.84 1.63
C ILE A 421 22.25 -28.99 1.75
N LYS A 422 22.13 -27.75 2.26
CA LYS A 422 23.29 -27.00 2.74
C LYS A 422 23.57 -27.47 4.17
N LYS A 423 24.48 -28.45 4.28
CA LYS A 423 24.90 -29.08 5.55
C LYS A 423 25.56 -28.14 6.57
N ASP A 424 25.71 -26.84 6.30
CA ASP A 424 26.33 -25.87 7.21
C ASP A 424 25.42 -24.65 7.46
N THR A 425 24.19 -24.91 7.90
CA THR A 425 23.21 -23.86 8.25
C THR A 425 22.74 -23.98 9.70
N ALA A 426 22.37 -22.85 10.29
CA ALA A 426 21.78 -22.77 11.62
C ALA A 426 20.30 -22.37 11.54
N ALA A 427 19.47 -22.95 12.41
CA ALA A 427 18.06 -22.61 12.56
C ALA A 427 17.71 -22.22 14.00
N ILE A 428 16.54 -21.60 14.20
CA ILE A 428 15.98 -21.31 15.52
C ILE A 428 14.63 -22.00 15.66
N CYS A 429 14.36 -22.61 16.82
CA CYS A 429 12.99 -22.96 17.22
C CYS A 429 12.57 -22.06 18.37
N ILE A 430 11.42 -21.41 18.23
CA ILE A 430 10.88 -20.47 19.21
C ILE A 430 9.40 -20.77 19.46
N ILE A 431 8.93 -20.58 20.69
CA ILE A 431 7.51 -20.62 21.04
C ILE A 431 7.07 -19.22 21.47
N VAL A 432 5.97 -18.72 20.91
CA VAL A 432 5.52 -17.34 21.09
C VAL A 432 4.04 -17.31 21.43
N SER A 433 3.65 -16.39 22.31
CA SER A 433 2.25 -16.09 22.61
C SER A 433 2.13 -14.61 22.96
N ASN A 434 1.30 -13.86 22.23
CA ASN A 434 1.05 -12.42 22.42
C ASN A 434 2.33 -11.53 22.42
N GLU A 435 3.27 -11.74 21.49
CA GLU A 435 4.52 -10.93 21.35
C GLU A 435 4.64 -10.25 19.98
N GLU A 436 3.58 -10.23 19.18
CA GLU A 436 3.49 -9.61 17.85
C GLU A 436 3.94 -8.14 17.80
N TYR A 437 3.94 -7.41 18.93
CA TYR A 437 4.49 -6.05 19.03
C TYR A 437 6.01 -5.94 18.74
N TYR A 438 6.76 -7.03 18.86
CA TYR A 438 8.24 -7.02 18.77
C TYR A 438 8.80 -8.08 17.81
N LEU A 439 7.94 -8.99 17.33
CA LEU A 439 8.39 -10.18 16.61
C LEU A 439 9.09 -9.84 15.29
N ASP A 440 8.65 -8.80 14.58
CA ASP A 440 9.24 -8.38 13.31
C ASP A 440 10.71 -7.96 13.44
N GLU A 441 11.01 -7.11 14.42
CA GLU A 441 12.37 -6.70 14.76
C GLU A 441 13.24 -7.89 15.11
N TRP A 442 12.70 -8.78 15.95
CA TRP A 442 13.42 -9.96 16.40
C TRP A 442 13.77 -10.89 15.23
N LEU A 443 12.85 -11.06 14.27
CA LEU A 443 13.08 -11.87 13.07
C LEU A 443 14.10 -11.24 12.14
N ASP A 444 13.96 -9.95 11.84
CA ASP A 444 14.90 -9.22 10.99
C ASP A 444 16.32 -9.30 11.54
N TYR A 445 16.46 -9.15 12.86
CA TYR A 445 17.73 -9.27 13.55
C TYR A 445 18.38 -10.65 13.36
N HIS A 446 17.66 -11.73 13.68
CA HIS A 446 18.23 -13.07 13.67
C HIS A 446 18.42 -13.63 12.25
N LEU A 447 17.49 -13.36 11.33
CA LEU A 447 17.67 -13.71 9.92
C LEU A 447 18.87 -13.00 9.31
N GLY A 448 19.07 -11.71 9.62
CA GLY A 448 20.23 -10.97 9.14
C GLY A 448 21.56 -11.31 9.84
N LEU A 449 21.51 -11.91 11.04
CA LEU A 449 22.69 -12.54 11.64
C LEU A 449 23.14 -13.79 10.86
N GLY A 450 22.28 -14.33 10.00
CA GLY A 450 22.57 -15.45 9.10
C GLY A 450 21.89 -16.77 9.46
N PHE A 451 20.91 -16.76 10.38
CA PHE A 451 20.08 -17.95 10.59
C PHE A 451 19.30 -18.25 9.32
N ALA A 452 19.39 -19.49 8.85
CA ALA A 452 18.81 -19.89 7.58
C ALA A 452 17.29 -20.05 7.67
N HIS A 453 16.78 -20.47 8.84
CA HIS A 453 15.36 -20.70 9.05
C HIS A 453 14.93 -20.46 10.51
N ILE A 454 13.71 -19.99 10.72
CA ILE A 454 13.09 -19.81 12.02
C ILE A 454 11.75 -20.56 12.07
N TYR A 455 11.64 -21.51 12.99
CA TYR A 455 10.44 -22.28 13.27
C TYR A 455 9.72 -21.70 14.48
N ILE A 456 8.56 -21.08 14.24
CA ILE A 456 7.73 -20.42 15.25
C ILE A 456 6.59 -21.35 15.65
N TYR A 457 6.46 -21.59 16.94
CA TYR A 457 5.31 -22.28 17.54
C TYR A 457 4.40 -21.23 18.14
N ASP A 458 3.27 -21.01 17.50
CA ASP A 458 2.24 -20.08 17.97
C ASP A 458 1.42 -20.76 19.06
N ASN A 459 1.63 -20.29 20.29
CA ASN A 459 0.96 -20.74 21.51
C ASN A 459 -0.16 -19.79 21.94
N THR A 460 -0.82 -19.13 20.98
CA THR A 460 -2.11 -18.49 21.18
C THR A 460 -3.25 -19.51 20.98
N ASP A 461 -4.44 -19.21 21.50
CA ASP A 461 -5.61 -20.09 21.31
C ASP A 461 -6.26 -19.93 19.93
N SER A 462 -5.91 -18.86 19.19
CA SER A 462 -6.55 -18.44 17.94
C SER A 462 -5.68 -18.56 16.69
N PHE A 463 -4.45 -19.08 16.83
CA PHE A 463 -3.46 -19.18 15.75
C PHE A 463 -3.11 -17.82 15.09
N ASP A 464 -2.97 -16.81 15.94
CA ASP A 464 -2.79 -15.40 15.58
C ASP A 464 -1.63 -15.13 14.60
N LEU A 465 -0.54 -15.90 14.66
CA LEU A 465 0.62 -15.74 13.79
C LEU A 465 0.45 -16.45 12.45
N GLY A 466 -0.26 -17.57 12.46
CA GLY A 466 -0.55 -18.36 11.25
C GLY A 466 -1.68 -17.77 10.42
N HIS A 467 -2.64 -17.10 11.05
CA HIS A 467 -3.73 -16.39 10.39
C HIS A 467 -3.41 -14.89 10.30
N GLY A 468 -2.96 -14.43 9.12
CA GLY A 468 -2.86 -13.00 8.83
C GLY A 468 -1.60 -12.28 9.30
N TRP A 469 -0.75 -12.79 10.20
CA TRP A 469 0.57 -12.19 10.47
C TRP A 469 1.61 -12.60 9.42
N LEU A 470 1.82 -13.90 9.21
CA LEU A 470 2.79 -14.41 8.21
C LEU A 470 2.32 -14.08 6.78
N ASP A 471 1.01 -14.15 6.51
CA ASP A 471 0.42 -13.86 5.20
C ASP A 471 0.68 -12.42 4.71
N ARG A 472 1.03 -11.51 5.62
CA ARG A 472 1.42 -10.11 5.33
C ARG A 472 2.94 -9.91 5.26
N ARG A 473 3.73 -10.99 5.34
CA ARG A 473 5.21 -10.97 5.32
C ARG A 473 5.76 -12.01 4.33
N PRO A 474 5.36 -11.98 3.05
CA PRO A 474 5.76 -13.01 2.09
C PRO A 474 7.27 -13.09 1.86
N ARG A 475 8.04 -12.02 2.11
CA ARG A 475 9.51 -12.05 2.11
C ARG A 475 10.10 -13.04 3.12
N LEU A 476 9.35 -13.37 4.17
CA LEU A 476 9.72 -14.35 5.19
C LEU A 476 9.34 -15.78 4.78
N ASP A 477 8.62 -15.98 3.66
CA ASP A 477 8.00 -17.26 3.34
C ASP A 477 8.99 -18.42 3.19
N SER A 478 10.19 -18.15 2.69
CA SER A 478 11.25 -19.15 2.54
C SER A 478 12.14 -19.31 3.78
N LYS A 479 11.94 -18.46 4.80
CA LYS A 479 12.82 -18.35 5.98
C LYS A 479 12.10 -18.60 7.31
N VAL A 480 10.76 -18.57 7.31
CA VAL A 480 9.95 -18.70 8.52
C VAL A 480 8.85 -19.74 8.30
N THR A 481 8.64 -20.60 9.30
CA THR A 481 7.51 -21.53 9.35
C THR A 481 6.78 -21.35 10.67
N VAL A 482 5.45 -21.26 10.62
CA VAL A 482 4.60 -21.07 11.80
C VAL A 482 3.75 -22.32 12.02
N HIS A 483 3.76 -22.84 13.25
CA HIS A 483 2.98 -24.01 13.68
C HIS A 483 1.98 -23.63 14.76
N PHE A 484 0.72 -24.04 14.58
CA PHE A 484 -0.29 -23.86 15.61
C PHE A 484 -0.02 -24.84 16.74
N TYR A 485 0.18 -24.33 17.96
CA TYR A 485 0.57 -25.14 19.09
C TYR A 485 -0.05 -24.64 20.42
N PRO A 486 -1.39 -24.65 20.52
CA PRO A 486 -2.11 -24.09 21.67
C PRO A 486 -1.99 -24.98 22.92
N GLY A 487 -2.30 -24.39 24.08
CA GLY A 487 -2.39 -25.07 25.37
C GLY A 487 -1.27 -24.71 26.35
N GLN A 488 -1.33 -25.31 27.54
CA GLN A 488 -0.38 -25.08 28.63
C GLN A 488 0.79 -26.07 28.56
N ASP A 489 1.92 -25.69 29.16
CA ASP A 489 3.13 -26.52 29.26
C ASP A 489 3.60 -27.09 27.91
N LYS A 490 3.67 -26.22 26.89
CA LYS A 490 3.94 -26.61 25.51
C LYS A 490 5.37 -26.36 25.04
N GLN A 491 6.18 -25.63 25.82
CA GLN A 491 7.53 -25.26 25.38
C GLN A 491 8.42 -26.46 25.08
N GLY A 492 8.48 -27.45 25.99
CA GLY A 492 9.31 -28.64 25.78
C GLY A 492 8.86 -29.48 24.58
N SER A 493 7.56 -29.75 24.46
CA SER A 493 6.99 -30.54 23.35
C SER A 493 7.13 -29.85 21.99
N ALA A 494 7.05 -28.51 21.96
CA ALA A 494 7.32 -27.72 20.75
C ALA A 494 8.75 -27.95 20.22
N TYR A 495 9.75 -27.90 21.10
CA TYR A 495 11.15 -28.12 20.71
C TYR A 495 11.42 -29.56 20.26
N GLN A 496 10.81 -30.57 20.90
CA GLN A 496 10.87 -31.96 20.44
C GLN A 496 10.29 -32.11 19.04
N HIS A 497 9.09 -31.55 18.83
CA HIS A 497 8.44 -31.55 17.53
C HIS A 497 9.31 -30.86 16.47
N CYS A 498 10.02 -29.78 16.85
CA CYS A 498 10.85 -29.01 15.93
C CYS A 498 12.00 -29.87 15.41
N GLY A 499 12.73 -30.51 16.33
CA GLY A 499 13.84 -31.38 15.98
C GLY A 499 13.47 -32.56 15.12
N GLN A 500 12.43 -33.29 15.55
CA GLN A 500 12.02 -34.54 14.91
C GLN A 500 11.49 -34.32 13.49
N ASN A 501 10.79 -33.20 13.24
CA ASN A 501 10.10 -32.98 11.97
C ASN A 501 10.86 -32.04 11.02
N TYR A 502 11.63 -31.08 11.54
CA TYR A 502 12.18 -29.99 10.74
C TYR A 502 13.70 -29.90 10.73
N LEU A 503 14.38 -30.22 11.83
CA LEU A 503 15.83 -30.00 11.91
C LEU A 503 16.66 -31.15 11.35
N LEU A 504 16.31 -32.40 11.68
CA LEU A 504 17.07 -33.59 11.28
C LEU A 504 17.23 -33.66 9.75
N GLY A 505 18.49 -33.73 9.30
CA GLY A 505 18.85 -33.77 7.88
C GLY A 505 18.70 -32.45 7.11
N ARG A 506 18.27 -31.35 7.75
CA ARG A 506 18.10 -30.04 7.09
C ARG A 506 19.05 -28.96 7.58
N HIS A 507 19.40 -28.96 8.87
CA HIS A 507 20.27 -27.97 9.48
C HIS A 507 21.37 -28.65 10.31
N ARG A 508 22.51 -27.97 10.46
CA ARG A 508 23.62 -28.45 11.30
C ARG A 508 23.49 -27.98 12.72
N TRP A 509 22.99 -26.76 12.93
CA TRP A 509 22.85 -26.17 14.26
C TRP A 509 21.44 -25.69 14.53
N VAL A 510 21.07 -25.67 15.82
CA VAL A 510 19.79 -25.18 16.32
C VAL A 510 19.97 -24.38 17.61
N GLY A 511 19.28 -23.24 17.72
CA GLY A 511 19.08 -22.50 18.96
C GLY A 511 17.63 -22.54 19.46
N PHE A 512 17.44 -22.53 20.78
CA PHE A 512 16.14 -22.36 21.44
C PHE A 512 16.09 -21.01 22.13
N PHE A 513 15.47 -20.02 21.48
CA PHE A 513 15.48 -18.63 21.94
C PHE A 513 14.09 -18.20 22.41
N ASP A 514 14.05 -17.18 23.26
CA ASP A 514 12.83 -16.45 23.61
C ASP A 514 12.73 -15.12 22.82
N ALA A 515 11.52 -14.59 22.65
CA ALA A 515 11.26 -13.37 21.85
C ALA A 515 11.80 -12.07 22.48
N ASP A 516 12.41 -12.16 23.66
CA ASP A 516 13.08 -11.06 24.37
C ASP A 516 14.61 -11.23 24.45
N GLU A 517 15.17 -12.17 23.67
CA GLU A 517 16.60 -12.50 23.64
C GLU A 517 17.21 -12.18 22.27
N TYR A 518 18.34 -11.47 22.26
CA TYR A 518 19.08 -11.11 21.04
C TYR A 518 20.52 -11.63 21.11
N LEU A 519 20.92 -12.47 20.15
CA LEU A 519 22.30 -12.97 20.08
C LEU A 519 23.24 -11.89 19.54
N VAL A 520 24.20 -11.45 20.35
CA VAL A 520 25.22 -10.47 19.97
C VAL A 520 26.56 -11.19 19.80
N LEU A 521 27.07 -11.19 18.58
CA LEU A 521 28.41 -11.68 18.23
C LEU A 521 29.39 -10.51 18.22
N LYS A 522 30.48 -10.61 18.97
CA LYS A 522 31.49 -9.54 19.09
C LYS A 522 32.71 -9.75 18.21
N LYS A 523 33.05 -11.01 17.90
CA LYS A 523 34.19 -11.38 17.04
C LYS A 523 33.80 -11.84 15.63
N HIS A 524 32.51 -12.06 15.38
CA HIS A 524 31.99 -12.66 14.15
C HIS A 524 30.84 -11.85 13.57
N SER A 525 30.78 -11.76 12.25
CA SER A 525 29.72 -11.03 11.55
C SER A 525 28.46 -11.88 11.28
N THR A 526 28.64 -13.21 11.20
CA THR A 526 27.57 -14.17 10.89
C THR A 526 27.56 -15.34 11.87
N ILE A 527 26.36 -15.90 12.11
CA ILE A 527 26.17 -17.05 13.00
C ILE A 527 26.95 -18.28 12.53
N THR A 528 26.98 -18.57 11.23
CA THR A 528 27.69 -19.74 10.70
C THR A 528 29.18 -19.64 10.97
N SER A 529 29.80 -18.47 10.76
CA SER A 529 31.24 -18.29 11.06
C SER A 529 31.56 -18.49 12.54
N PHE A 530 30.70 -18.02 13.44
CA PHE A 530 30.83 -18.25 14.88
C PHE A 530 30.70 -19.74 15.24
N LEU A 531 29.69 -20.43 14.71
CA LEU A 531 29.44 -21.84 15.06
C LEU A 531 30.45 -22.81 14.45
N THR A 532 31.03 -22.48 13.28
CA THR A 532 32.13 -23.25 12.71
C THR A 532 33.38 -23.20 13.60
N GLU A 533 33.64 -22.08 14.27
CA GLU A 533 34.80 -21.93 15.16
C GLU A 533 34.56 -22.51 16.56
N TYR A 534 33.40 -22.24 17.16
CA TYR A 534 33.16 -22.58 18.58
C TYR A 534 32.25 -23.78 18.81
N CYS A 535 31.56 -24.30 17.78
CA CYS A 535 30.56 -25.36 17.94
C CYS A 535 30.67 -26.42 16.84
N GLU A 536 31.87 -26.95 16.61
CA GLU A 536 32.08 -27.98 15.59
C GLU A 536 31.25 -29.25 15.88
N THR A 537 31.27 -29.70 17.14
CA THR A 537 30.52 -30.84 17.68
C THR A 537 29.89 -30.50 19.03
N GLY A 538 28.78 -31.16 19.40
CA GLY A 538 28.16 -30.95 20.71
C GLY A 538 27.33 -29.67 20.77
N ALA A 539 27.55 -28.84 21.79
CA ALA A 539 26.82 -27.59 21.98
C ALA A 539 27.66 -26.46 22.59
N ILE A 540 27.34 -25.21 22.22
CA ILE A 540 27.98 -24.00 22.73
C ILE A 540 27.02 -23.22 23.64
N SER A 541 27.52 -22.81 24.80
CA SER A 541 26.79 -22.05 25.81
C SER A 541 27.21 -20.60 25.80
N ILE A 542 26.22 -19.71 25.82
CA ILE A 542 26.43 -18.27 25.75
C ILE A 542 25.67 -17.63 26.92
N SER A 543 26.38 -16.85 27.73
CA SER A 543 25.81 -16.17 28.91
C SER A 543 24.81 -15.09 28.51
N TRP A 544 23.80 -14.91 29.37
CA TRP A 544 22.93 -13.75 29.30
C TRP A 544 23.65 -12.47 29.71
N GLN A 545 23.28 -11.37 29.06
CA GLN A 545 23.48 -10.01 29.55
C GLN A 545 22.10 -9.43 29.84
N LEU A 546 21.82 -9.11 31.10
CA LEU A 546 20.54 -8.55 31.50
C LEU A 546 20.47 -7.07 31.14
N HIS A 547 19.41 -6.69 30.45
CA HIS A 547 19.13 -5.31 30.11
C HIS A 547 18.09 -4.68 31.05
N SER A 548 18.34 -3.42 31.35
CA SER A 548 17.49 -2.57 32.16
C SER A 548 16.18 -2.24 31.45
N TRP A 549 15.14 -1.96 32.24
CA TRP A 549 13.88 -1.40 31.78
C TRP A 549 13.96 0.11 31.44
N ASN A 550 15.12 0.74 31.66
CA ASN A 550 15.39 2.15 31.34
C ASN A 550 14.35 3.14 31.88
N GLY A 551 13.73 2.84 33.03
CA GLY A 551 12.72 3.72 33.61
C GLY A 551 11.44 3.89 32.78
N ARG A 552 11.18 3.05 31.76
CA ARG A 552 10.02 3.20 30.87
C ARG A 552 8.74 2.64 31.49
N LEU A 553 7.70 3.45 31.61
CA LEU A 553 6.43 3.04 32.21
C LEU A 553 5.55 2.23 31.25
N GLN A 554 5.54 2.62 29.97
CA GLN A 554 4.61 2.08 28.99
C GLN A 554 5.26 1.68 27.66
N TYR A 555 4.48 1.01 26.81
CA TYR A 555 4.87 0.66 25.44
C TYR A 555 5.07 1.92 24.58
N SER A 556 6.08 1.89 23.71
CA SER A 556 6.20 2.79 22.55
C SER A 556 6.49 1.94 21.30
N PRO A 557 6.00 2.33 20.11
CA PRO A 557 6.24 1.63 18.84
C PRO A 557 7.65 1.86 18.28
N GLU A 558 8.65 1.86 19.17
CA GLU A 558 10.07 1.90 18.83
C GLU A 558 10.71 0.53 19.07
N PRO A 559 11.79 0.18 18.34
CA PRO A 559 12.50 -1.07 18.50
C PRO A 559 12.96 -1.35 19.95
N VAL A 560 12.83 -2.59 20.42
CA VAL A 560 13.24 -3.04 21.76
C VAL A 560 14.74 -2.78 21.97
N THR A 561 15.55 -3.12 20.97
CA THR A 561 17.01 -2.93 21.01
C THR A 561 17.38 -1.45 21.09
N LYS A 562 16.54 -0.53 20.58
CA LYS A 562 16.68 0.91 20.77
C LYS A 562 16.23 1.37 22.15
N ARG A 563 15.05 0.92 22.61
CA ARG A 563 14.43 1.38 23.87
C ARG A 563 15.23 0.98 25.11
N PHE A 564 15.86 -0.19 25.10
CA PHE A 564 16.41 -0.85 26.30
C PHE A 564 17.91 -1.14 26.20
N GLN A 565 18.72 -0.14 25.85
CA GLN A 565 20.19 -0.28 25.73
C GLN A 565 20.94 -0.30 27.07
N GLY A 566 20.28 -0.10 28.21
CA GLY A 566 20.95 -0.08 29.51
C GLY A 566 21.41 -1.48 29.91
N MET A 567 22.72 -1.70 30.06
CA MET A 567 23.30 -2.96 30.54
C MET A 567 23.36 -2.99 32.07
N HIS A 568 22.73 -4.01 32.67
CA HIS A 568 22.78 -4.25 34.12
C HIS A 568 23.98 -5.13 34.50
N SER A 569 24.00 -6.39 34.06
CA SER A 569 25.04 -7.36 34.41
C SER A 569 25.12 -8.48 33.38
N VAL A 570 26.28 -9.12 33.27
CA VAL A 570 26.36 -10.48 32.71
C VAL A 570 25.85 -11.44 33.78
N ASP A 571 25.00 -12.37 33.39
CA ASP A 571 24.29 -13.26 34.29
C ASP A 571 24.78 -14.71 34.14
N GLN A 572 24.57 -15.49 35.20
CA GLN A 572 25.06 -16.86 35.27
C GLN A 572 24.26 -17.79 34.35
N HIS A 573 23.02 -17.44 34.01
CA HIS A 573 22.20 -18.25 33.13
C HIS A 573 22.73 -18.18 31.70
N VAL A 574 22.67 -19.31 31.02
CA VAL A 574 23.09 -19.44 29.63
C VAL A 574 21.93 -19.82 28.72
N LYS A 575 22.11 -19.54 27.43
CA LYS A 575 21.37 -20.13 26.33
C LYS A 575 22.33 -20.91 25.46
N THR A 576 21.83 -21.98 24.86
CA THR A 576 22.67 -22.96 24.15
C THR A 576 22.30 -23.02 22.68
N ILE A 577 23.31 -23.10 21.82
CA ILE A 577 23.17 -23.47 20.41
C ILE A 577 23.84 -24.84 20.23
N SER A 578 23.12 -25.80 19.67
CA SER A 578 23.56 -27.20 19.61
C SER A 578 23.71 -27.68 18.18
N ASN A 579 24.68 -28.57 17.94
CA ASN A 579 24.70 -29.38 16.73
C ASN A 579 23.51 -30.34 16.75
N VAL A 580 22.70 -30.31 15.69
CA VAL A 580 21.43 -31.07 15.57
C VAL A 580 21.63 -32.58 15.76
N ASP A 581 22.75 -33.13 15.29
CA ASP A 581 23.04 -34.56 15.38
C ASP A 581 23.51 -34.97 16.78
N ALA A 582 24.02 -34.02 17.58
CA ALA A 582 24.41 -34.26 18.97
C ALA A 582 23.21 -34.27 19.93
N VAL A 583 22.06 -33.71 19.55
CA VAL A 583 20.88 -33.59 20.41
C VAL A 583 20.14 -34.93 20.54
N ASN A 584 19.74 -35.27 21.77
CA ASN A 584 18.81 -36.33 22.09
C ASN A 584 17.36 -35.81 22.03
N TRP A 585 16.75 -35.96 20.87
CA TRP A 585 15.42 -35.42 20.54
C TRP A 585 14.24 -36.10 21.25
N THR A 586 14.44 -37.21 21.95
CA THR A 586 13.37 -37.89 22.70
C THR A 586 13.21 -37.36 24.11
N VAL A 587 14.27 -36.74 24.66
CA VAL A 587 14.28 -36.24 26.05
C VAL A 587 14.50 -34.73 26.12
N THR A 588 14.86 -34.06 25.03
CA THR A 588 15.07 -32.60 25.04
C THR A 588 13.77 -31.87 25.32
N HIS A 589 13.69 -31.07 26.38
CA HIS A 589 12.48 -30.34 26.75
C HIS A 589 12.76 -29.00 27.48
N HIS A 590 14.03 -28.68 27.77
CA HIS A 590 14.39 -27.55 28.61
C HIS A 590 14.57 -26.25 27.79
N PRO A 591 14.17 -25.07 28.31
CA PRO A 591 14.22 -23.82 27.54
C PRO A 591 15.61 -23.19 27.39
N HIS A 592 16.60 -23.65 28.16
CA HIS A 592 17.96 -23.11 28.15
C HIS A 592 18.99 -23.96 27.39
N TYR A 593 18.77 -25.27 27.30
CA TYR A 593 19.75 -26.21 26.74
C TYR A 593 19.08 -27.43 26.12
N ALA A 594 19.78 -28.07 25.19
CA ALA A 594 19.39 -29.35 24.62
C ALA A 594 20.03 -30.49 25.42
N PHE A 595 19.31 -31.60 25.59
CA PHE A 595 19.91 -32.79 26.17
C PHE A 595 20.73 -33.47 25.09
N LEU A 596 22.02 -33.69 25.32
CA LEU A 596 22.93 -34.27 24.33
C LEU A 596 22.97 -35.80 24.41
N LYS A 597 23.29 -36.46 23.30
CA LYS A 597 23.60 -37.88 23.24
C LYS A 597 24.93 -38.15 23.97
N ALA A 598 25.10 -39.37 24.46
CA ALA A 598 26.34 -39.79 25.10
C ALA A 598 27.57 -39.53 24.19
N GLY A 599 28.64 -38.99 24.76
CA GLY A 599 29.88 -38.66 24.06
C GLY A 599 29.96 -37.23 23.49
N PHE A 600 28.88 -36.45 23.55
CA PHE A 600 28.90 -35.04 23.20
C PHE A 600 28.91 -34.15 24.45
N GLN A 601 29.61 -33.02 24.36
CA GLN A 601 29.76 -32.06 25.46
C GLN A 601 29.11 -30.71 25.13
N GLN A 602 28.75 -30.00 26.19
CA GLN A 602 28.34 -28.60 26.16
C GLN A 602 29.48 -27.77 26.74
N VAL A 603 30.03 -26.85 25.95
CA VAL A 603 31.17 -25.99 26.32
C VAL A 603 30.78 -24.52 26.27
N ASP A 604 31.59 -23.64 26.84
CA ASP A 604 31.54 -22.20 26.57
C ASP A 604 32.55 -21.76 25.50
N THR A 605 32.62 -20.45 25.24
CA THR A 605 33.49 -19.89 24.18
C THR A 605 34.99 -19.98 24.50
N ASN A 606 35.38 -20.41 25.70
CA ASN A 606 36.78 -20.73 26.05
C ASN A 606 37.09 -22.22 25.86
N GLY A 607 36.09 -23.04 25.52
CA GLY A 607 36.21 -24.49 25.42
C GLY A 607 36.00 -25.23 26.75
N ASP A 608 35.63 -24.53 27.83
CA ASP A 608 35.41 -25.14 29.13
C ASP A 608 34.02 -25.79 29.20
N GLU A 609 33.95 -27.03 29.71
CA GLU A 609 32.69 -27.74 29.90
C GLU A 609 31.78 -27.02 30.92
N ILE A 610 30.46 -27.13 30.71
CA ILE A 610 29.43 -26.44 31.49
C ILE A 610 28.65 -27.46 32.33
N SER A 611 28.69 -27.30 33.66
CA SER A 611 27.90 -28.08 34.61
C SER A 611 27.58 -27.25 35.87
N PRO A 612 26.30 -27.10 36.26
CA PRO A 612 25.10 -27.63 35.59
C PRO A 612 24.82 -26.92 34.23
N GLN A 613 24.12 -27.59 33.32
CA GLN A 613 23.97 -27.17 31.91
C GLN A 613 23.30 -25.80 31.68
N TRP A 614 22.65 -25.23 32.70
CA TRP A 614 21.97 -23.95 32.63
C TRP A 614 22.77 -22.78 33.23
N GLN A 615 23.95 -23.03 33.81
CA GLN A 615 24.72 -22.04 34.59
C GLN A 615 26.20 -21.99 34.18
N ASN A 616 26.74 -20.80 33.95
CA ASN A 616 28.17 -20.54 33.80
C ASN A 616 28.64 -19.42 34.74
N LEU A 617 29.39 -19.80 35.77
CA LEU A 617 29.96 -18.87 36.75
C LEU A 617 31.27 -18.20 36.29
N ARG A 618 31.77 -18.51 35.08
CA ARG A 618 32.95 -17.86 34.48
C ARG A 618 32.58 -16.60 33.70
N PHE A 619 31.31 -16.44 33.33
CA PHE A 619 30.77 -15.27 32.62
C PHE A 619 31.57 -14.83 31.36
N PRO A 620 31.91 -15.76 30.43
CA PRO A 620 32.58 -15.38 29.20
C PRO A 620 31.71 -14.38 28.42
N SER A 621 32.32 -13.28 27.97
CA SER A 621 31.59 -12.12 27.45
C SER A 621 32.29 -11.37 26.32
N ASP A 622 33.49 -11.79 25.92
CA ASP A 622 34.30 -11.16 24.89
C ASP A 622 33.99 -11.67 23.47
N VAL A 623 33.41 -12.87 23.35
CA VAL A 623 33.08 -13.51 22.06
C VAL A 623 31.62 -13.29 21.67
N ALA A 624 30.69 -13.68 22.53
CA ALA A 624 29.25 -13.60 22.27
C ALA A 624 28.45 -13.48 23.58
N LEU A 625 27.27 -12.86 23.51
CA LEU A 625 26.31 -12.73 24.62
C LEU A 625 24.88 -12.80 24.09
N PHE A 626 23.95 -13.22 24.95
CA PHE A 626 22.51 -13.04 24.71
C PHE A 626 22.01 -11.82 25.48
N PHE A 627 21.64 -10.76 24.76
CA PHE A 627 21.01 -9.59 25.38
C PHE A 627 19.59 -9.95 25.75
N HIS A 628 19.27 -9.95 27.04
CA HIS A 628 17.96 -10.34 27.56
C HIS A 628 17.18 -9.12 28.04
N HIS A 629 16.16 -8.74 27.27
CA HIS A 629 15.26 -7.63 27.59
C HIS A 629 14.08 -8.12 28.44
N HIS A 630 14.40 -8.66 29.61
CA HIS A 630 13.47 -9.43 30.43
C HIS A 630 12.19 -8.66 30.84
N CYS A 631 12.35 -7.39 31.20
CA CYS A 631 11.27 -6.56 31.71
C CYS A 631 10.59 -5.71 30.63
N LYS A 632 11.34 -5.15 29.68
CA LYS A 632 10.86 -4.05 28.81
C LYS A 632 10.27 -2.93 29.71
N SER A 633 9.20 -2.24 29.34
CA SER A 633 8.55 -1.26 30.22
C SER A 633 7.82 -1.91 31.39
N HIS A 634 7.50 -1.12 32.41
CA HIS A 634 6.77 -1.59 33.60
C HIS A 634 5.44 -2.25 33.23
N LYS A 635 4.65 -1.60 32.38
CA LYS A 635 3.36 -2.12 31.91
C LYS A 635 3.51 -3.39 31.05
N GLU A 636 4.50 -3.42 30.15
CA GLU A 636 4.79 -4.61 29.33
C GLU A 636 5.16 -5.82 30.20
N TYR A 637 5.96 -5.62 31.26
CA TYR A 637 6.33 -6.69 32.18
C TYR A 637 5.13 -7.24 32.96
N ILE A 638 4.23 -6.37 33.44
CA ILE A 638 2.97 -6.79 34.08
C ILE A 638 2.17 -7.65 33.09
N GLY A 639 2.02 -7.20 31.85
CA GLY A 639 1.36 -7.97 30.78
C GLY A 639 2.01 -9.34 30.55
N LYS A 640 3.34 -9.40 30.48
CA LYS A 640 4.11 -10.65 30.37
C LYS A 640 3.85 -11.59 31.55
N ARG A 641 3.74 -11.09 32.78
CA ARG A 641 3.43 -11.91 33.96
C ARG A 641 1.98 -12.38 33.99
N MET A 642 1.04 -11.54 33.58
CA MET A 642 -0.38 -11.90 33.45
C MET A 642 -0.61 -13.01 32.42
N ARG A 643 0.17 -13.04 31.34
CA ARG A 643 0.15 -14.11 30.32
C ARG A 643 0.50 -15.49 30.90
N GLY A 644 1.38 -15.55 31.89
CA GLY A 644 1.86 -16.80 32.49
C GLY A 644 3.05 -17.42 31.76
N ARG A 645 3.57 -18.55 32.29
CA ARG A 645 4.77 -19.23 31.77
C ARG A 645 4.39 -20.42 30.88
N ALA A 646 5.08 -20.58 29.76
CA ALA A 646 4.87 -21.68 28.81
C ALA A 646 5.33 -23.07 29.30
N THR A 647 5.96 -23.14 30.48
CA THR A 647 6.49 -24.35 31.14
C THR A 647 5.66 -24.78 32.35
N MET A 648 4.45 -24.23 32.52
CA MET A 648 3.61 -24.47 33.70
C MET A 648 2.16 -24.70 33.30
N SER A 649 1.43 -25.44 34.12
CA SER A 649 0.01 -25.74 33.93
C SER A 649 -0.75 -25.75 35.26
N GLY A 650 -2.08 -25.76 35.18
CA GLY A 650 -2.98 -25.96 36.33
C GLY A 650 -2.83 -24.92 37.45
N GLU A 651 -2.99 -25.36 38.71
CA GLU A 651 -2.94 -24.49 39.90
C GLU A 651 -1.56 -23.83 40.09
N ALA A 652 -0.48 -24.53 39.74
CA ALA A 652 0.88 -24.00 39.85
C ALA A 652 1.06 -22.76 38.96
N LEU A 653 0.52 -22.79 37.74
CA LEU A 653 0.51 -21.64 36.83
C LEU A 653 -0.27 -20.47 37.44
N VAL A 654 -1.46 -20.71 38.00
CA VAL A 654 -2.29 -19.65 38.60
C VAL A 654 -1.58 -19.00 39.79
N LYS A 655 -1.01 -19.80 40.69
CA LYS A 655 -0.26 -19.31 41.86
C LYS A 655 0.96 -18.49 41.44
N SER A 656 1.77 -19.03 40.53
CA SER A 656 2.96 -18.36 39.97
C SER A 656 2.59 -17.03 39.30
N ARG A 657 1.52 -17.01 38.50
CA ARG A 657 1.01 -15.78 37.87
C ARG A 657 0.65 -14.74 38.90
N ASN A 658 -0.18 -15.07 39.90
CA ASN A 658 -0.63 -14.11 40.91
C ASN A 658 0.57 -13.52 41.67
N GLU A 659 1.51 -14.35 42.11
CA GLU A 659 2.71 -13.90 42.82
C GLU A 659 3.59 -12.99 41.95
N LEU A 660 3.86 -13.38 40.70
CA LEU A 660 4.73 -12.62 39.80
C LEU A 660 4.12 -11.31 39.34
N VAL A 661 2.79 -11.25 39.21
CA VAL A 661 2.06 -10.01 38.88
C VAL A 661 2.17 -9.01 40.03
N GLU A 662 1.97 -9.46 41.26
CA GLU A 662 2.11 -8.59 42.44
C GLU A 662 3.56 -8.12 42.62
N LYS A 663 4.55 -8.99 42.39
CA LYS A 663 5.96 -8.59 42.32
C LYS A 663 6.21 -7.55 41.23
N ALA A 664 5.64 -7.74 40.04
CA ALA A 664 5.79 -6.81 38.92
C ALA A 664 5.17 -5.43 39.21
N LYS A 665 3.96 -5.38 39.78
CA LYS A 665 3.31 -4.13 40.21
C LYS A 665 4.17 -3.35 41.21
N ASN A 666 4.75 -4.06 42.18
CA ASN A 666 5.67 -3.51 43.17
C ASN A 666 7.10 -3.28 42.66
N LYS A 667 7.34 -3.39 41.34
CA LYS A 667 8.63 -3.20 40.68
C LYS A 667 9.76 -4.10 41.21
N VAL A 668 9.43 -5.28 41.75
CA VAL A 668 10.43 -6.26 42.18
C VAL A 668 11.15 -6.84 40.96
N GLY A 669 12.48 -6.79 40.97
CA GLY A 669 13.33 -7.27 39.86
C GLY A 669 13.56 -6.25 38.74
N PHE A 670 13.09 -5.01 38.91
CA PHE A 670 13.41 -3.92 37.99
C PHE A 670 14.76 -3.29 38.37
N HIS A 671 15.68 -3.27 37.42
CA HIS A 671 17.02 -2.69 37.60
C HIS A 671 17.24 -1.55 36.62
N ASN A 672 17.73 -0.41 37.12
CA ASN A 672 18.18 0.71 36.30
C ASN A 672 19.70 0.77 36.25
N THR A 673 20.23 1.27 35.13
CA THR A 673 21.66 1.41 34.90
C THR A 673 21.92 2.60 34.01
N THR A 674 23.07 3.24 34.18
CA THR A 674 23.57 4.29 33.29
C THR A 674 24.54 3.74 32.25
N ARG A 675 24.98 2.49 32.39
CA ARG A 675 25.88 1.84 31.43
C ARG A 675 25.08 1.45 30.20
N ILE A 676 25.46 1.99 29.05
CA ILE A 676 24.81 1.71 27.77
C ILE A 676 25.63 0.66 27.01
N ASP A 677 24.92 -0.33 26.45
CA ASP A 677 25.45 -1.27 25.46
C ASP A 677 24.47 -1.32 24.28
N SER A 678 24.83 -0.61 23.20
CA SER A 678 23.99 -0.42 22.01
C SER A 678 24.24 -1.45 20.91
N LEU A 679 25.07 -2.48 21.15
CA LEU A 679 25.54 -3.39 20.10
C LEU A 679 24.39 -4.07 19.34
N ALA A 680 23.33 -4.50 20.03
CA ALA A 680 22.16 -5.09 19.37
C ALA A 680 21.44 -4.07 18.47
N TRP A 681 21.33 -2.81 18.88
CA TRP A 681 20.71 -1.75 18.07
C TRP A 681 21.54 -1.43 16.82
N GLU A 682 22.86 -1.28 16.98
CA GLU A 682 23.76 -1.01 15.86
C GLU A 682 23.76 -2.18 14.86
N LYS A 683 23.75 -3.42 15.37
CA LYS A 683 23.67 -4.61 14.54
C LYS A 683 22.35 -4.68 13.78
N LEU A 684 21.21 -4.40 14.42
CA LEU A 684 19.89 -4.36 13.76
C LEU A 684 19.89 -3.37 12.59
N LYS A 685 20.34 -2.13 12.81
CA LYS A 685 20.41 -1.11 11.76
C LYS A 685 21.33 -1.51 10.61
N SER A 686 22.46 -2.16 10.91
CA SER A 686 23.39 -2.64 9.87
C SER A 686 22.80 -3.73 8.98
N ILE A 687 21.94 -4.57 9.56
CA ILE A 687 21.28 -5.70 8.89
C ILE A 687 20.05 -5.24 8.10
N SER A 688 19.26 -4.35 8.71
CA SER A 688 17.98 -3.89 8.20
C SER A 688 17.96 -2.36 8.30
N PRO A 689 18.50 -1.67 7.28
CA PRO A 689 18.64 -0.20 7.28
C PRO A 689 17.34 0.56 7.51
N LYS A 690 16.17 -0.07 7.29
CA LYS A 690 14.86 0.53 7.57
C LYS A 690 14.71 0.99 9.03
N TYR A 691 15.38 0.35 9.98
CA TYR A 691 15.33 0.75 11.39
C TYR A 691 16.11 2.05 11.68
N SER A 692 16.98 2.50 10.78
CA SER A 692 17.69 3.78 10.94
C SER A 692 16.74 4.99 11.00
N LEU A 693 15.50 4.85 10.52
CA LEU A 693 14.49 5.92 10.63
C LEU A 693 14.24 6.33 12.08
N TYR A 694 14.42 5.41 13.03
CA TYR A 694 14.20 5.68 14.44
C TYR A 694 15.35 6.49 15.07
N ASP A 695 16.51 6.63 14.45
CA ASP A 695 17.61 7.48 14.98
C ASP A 695 17.42 8.96 14.66
N SER A 696 16.53 9.30 13.72
CA SER A 696 16.37 10.68 13.22
C SER A 696 15.88 11.62 14.34
N PRO A 697 16.69 12.61 14.78
CA PRO A 697 16.32 13.55 15.85
C PRO A 697 15.30 14.62 15.43
N ASN A 698 14.73 14.52 14.23
CA ASN A 698 14.12 15.67 13.55
C ASN A 698 12.63 15.83 13.84
N LEU A 699 12.32 16.33 15.04
CA LEU A 699 11.31 17.36 15.26
C LEU A 699 11.94 18.24 16.34
N HIS A 700 12.36 19.49 16.10
CA HIS A 700 11.50 20.70 16.17
C HIS A 700 12.12 21.93 15.51
N SER A 701 13.09 21.79 14.61
CA SER A 701 13.66 22.95 13.89
C SER A 701 12.84 23.39 12.65
N GLY A 702 11.71 22.74 12.37
CA GLY A 702 10.84 23.05 11.25
C GLY A 702 9.64 23.90 11.64
N GLN A 703 9.84 25.22 11.58
CA GLN A 703 8.82 26.27 11.70
C GLN A 703 8.18 26.42 13.10
N SER A 704 8.88 27.16 13.97
CA SER A 704 8.23 28.31 14.62
C SER A 704 7.81 29.29 13.52
N GLY A 705 6.78 28.94 12.72
CA GLY A 705 6.03 29.94 12.00
C GLY A 705 5.51 30.88 13.07
N SER A 706 5.90 32.14 13.00
CA SER A 706 5.38 33.17 13.90
C SER A 706 3.87 33.00 13.97
N VAL A 707 3.36 32.53 15.11
CA VAL A 707 1.93 32.51 15.37
C VAL A 707 1.54 33.97 15.41
N ALA A 708 1.02 34.47 14.30
CA ALA A 708 0.33 35.75 14.27
C ALA A 708 -0.70 35.69 15.40
N SER A 709 -0.63 36.67 16.31
CA SER A 709 -1.36 36.74 17.57
C SER A 709 -2.86 37.01 17.39
N SER A 710 -3.47 36.45 16.34
CA SER A 710 -4.88 36.62 15.95
C SER A 710 -5.56 35.33 15.47
N ALA A 711 -4.92 34.15 15.57
CA ALA A 711 -5.54 32.87 15.22
C ALA A 711 -6.37 32.31 16.38
N MET A 712 -7.57 31.78 16.10
CA MET A 712 -8.39 31.10 17.10
C MET A 712 -7.67 29.91 17.73
N SER A 713 -7.92 29.70 19.02
CA SER A 713 -7.37 28.64 19.86
C SER A 713 -8.28 27.41 19.80
N ASN A 714 -7.86 26.38 19.08
CA ASN A 714 -8.61 25.13 18.94
C ASN A 714 -7.89 24.00 19.69
N ALA A 715 -8.58 23.32 20.59
CA ALA A 715 -8.03 22.22 21.38
C ALA A 715 -8.71 20.88 21.08
N ILE A 716 -8.04 19.80 21.46
CA ILE A 716 -8.62 18.46 21.50
C ILE A 716 -8.56 17.96 22.94
N CYS A 717 -9.63 17.29 23.38
CA CYS A 717 -9.60 16.44 24.55
C CYS A 717 -9.83 14.98 24.14
N THR A 718 -8.93 14.09 24.58
CA THR A 718 -8.99 12.66 24.29
C THR A 718 -8.90 11.85 25.58
N VAL A 719 -9.51 10.67 25.59
CA VAL A 719 -9.51 9.74 26.74
C VAL A 719 -8.72 8.50 26.37
N VAL A 720 -7.71 8.17 27.16
CA VAL A 720 -6.73 7.12 26.86
C VAL A 720 -6.76 6.00 27.88
N PHE A 721 -6.77 4.76 27.38
CA PHE A 721 -6.58 3.53 28.15
C PHE A 721 -6.06 2.44 27.21
N ASP A 722 -4.84 1.96 27.43
CA ASP A 722 -4.19 0.94 26.58
C ASP A 722 -4.05 1.33 25.09
N ASP A 723 -3.89 2.63 24.80
CA ASP A 723 -3.76 3.18 23.43
C ASP A 723 -2.34 3.69 23.11
N GLU A 724 -1.34 3.28 23.88
CA GLU A 724 0.03 3.84 23.80
C GLU A 724 0.70 3.59 22.44
N ALA A 725 0.27 2.54 21.74
CA ALA A 725 0.74 2.22 20.40
C ALA A 725 0.31 3.25 19.32
N TYR A 726 -0.64 4.13 19.63
CA TYR A 726 -1.31 5.00 18.64
C TYR A 726 -1.22 6.49 18.95
N VAL A 727 -1.05 6.81 20.23
CA VAL A 727 -1.16 8.18 20.71
C VAL A 727 -0.11 9.11 20.10
N ASP A 728 1.08 8.61 19.78
CA ASP A 728 2.15 9.44 19.22
C ASP A 728 1.84 9.93 17.79
N GLU A 729 1.50 9.02 16.88
CA GLU A 729 1.04 9.36 15.52
C GLU A 729 -0.19 10.25 15.55
N TRP A 730 -1.16 9.91 16.40
CA TRP A 730 -2.40 10.66 16.50
C TRP A 730 -2.15 12.11 16.98
N VAL A 731 -1.29 12.31 17.97
CA VAL A 731 -0.90 13.65 18.45
C VAL A 731 -0.17 14.43 17.35
N ASP A 732 0.82 13.81 16.73
CA ASP A 732 1.65 14.46 15.71
C ASP A 732 0.81 14.89 14.50
N TYR A 733 -0.13 14.03 14.06
CA TYR A 733 -1.08 14.35 13.01
C TYR A 733 -1.91 15.60 13.35
N HIS A 734 -2.52 15.67 14.53
CA HIS A 734 -3.43 16.77 14.86
C HIS A 734 -2.70 18.10 15.07
N PHE A 735 -1.47 18.09 15.60
CA PHE A 735 -0.63 19.29 15.60
C PHE A 735 -0.26 19.73 14.20
N ALA A 736 0.13 18.80 13.33
CA ALA A 736 0.48 19.08 11.95
C ALA A 736 -0.70 19.66 11.14
N VAL A 737 -1.92 19.19 11.43
CA VAL A 737 -3.16 19.73 10.86
C VAL A 737 -3.46 21.16 11.34
N GLY A 738 -3.02 21.53 12.55
CA GLY A 738 -3.09 22.91 13.08
C GLY A 738 -3.87 23.08 14.39
N PHE A 739 -4.12 22.01 15.16
CA PHE A 739 -4.65 22.15 16.52
C PHE A 739 -3.60 22.79 17.45
N SER A 740 -4.05 23.63 18.38
CA SER A 740 -3.16 24.44 19.22
C SER A 740 -2.79 23.80 20.56
N LYS A 741 -3.58 22.86 21.06
CA LYS A 741 -3.39 22.18 22.34
C LYS A 741 -4.10 20.82 22.34
N ILE A 742 -3.51 19.82 22.97
CA ILE A 742 -4.14 18.51 23.18
C ILE A 742 -4.10 18.15 24.66
N TYR A 743 -5.26 17.83 25.23
CA TYR A 743 -5.42 17.29 26.57
C TYR A 743 -5.64 15.78 26.49
N VAL A 744 -4.79 15.02 27.17
CA VAL A 744 -4.83 13.56 27.23
C VAL A 744 -5.30 13.15 28.61
N VAL A 745 -6.55 12.71 28.73
CA VAL A 745 -7.11 12.25 30.00
C VAL A 745 -6.80 10.76 30.14
N ASP A 746 -5.84 10.44 31.00
CA ASP A 746 -5.45 9.07 31.33
C ASP A 746 -6.40 8.53 32.41
N VAL A 747 -7.15 7.50 32.03
CA VAL A 747 -8.12 6.87 32.93
C VAL A 747 -7.60 5.58 33.56
N SER A 748 -6.33 5.24 33.35
CA SER A 748 -5.69 4.12 34.04
C SER A 748 -5.44 4.41 35.52
N ASP A 749 -5.55 3.38 36.35
CA ASP A 749 -5.30 3.50 37.80
C ASP A 749 -3.86 3.92 38.10
N ASP A 750 -2.90 3.38 37.35
CA ASP A 750 -1.47 3.57 37.57
C ASP A 750 -0.89 4.83 36.91
N PHE A 751 -1.72 5.65 36.23
CA PHE A 751 -1.32 6.86 35.51
C PHE A 751 -0.17 6.62 34.50
N TRP A 752 -0.35 5.62 33.62
CA TRP A 752 0.69 5.14 32.70
C TRP A 752 1.23 6.23 31.76
N MET A 753 0.37 7.15 31.32
CA MET A 753 0.68 8.18 30.32
C MET A 753 1.53 9.33 30.86
N ARG A 754 1.76 9.43 32.17
CA ARG A 754 2.47 10.58 32.78
C ARG A 754 3.84 10.85 32.16
N GLN A 755 4.65 9.80 32.00
CA GLN A 755 6.01 9.92 31.48
C GLN A 755 5.99 10.34 30.00
N TRP A 756 5.15 9.70 29.19
CA TRP A 756 4.99 10.10 27.79
C TRP A 756 4.50 11.56 27.70
N GLY A 757 3.60 11.99 28.58
CA GLY A 757 3.13 13.36 28.66
C GLY A 757 4.23 14.37 28.94
N GLU A 758 5.04 14.11 29.96
CA GLU A 758 6.20 14.92 30.32
C GLU A 758 7.19 15.03 29.16
N GLU A 759 7.54 13.89 28.53
CA GLU A 759 8.46 13.86 27.38
C GLU A 759 7.87 14.57 26.16
N LYS A 760 6.61 14.30 25.79
CA LYS A 760 5.94 14.90 24.63
C LYS A 760 5.67 16.39 24.83
N SER A 761 5.41 16.86 26.04
CA SER A 761 5.17 18.28 26.33
C SER A 761 6.37 19.19 26.04
N GLN A 762 7.59 18.63 25.98
CA GLN A 762 8.81 19.35 25.58
C GLN A 762 8.81 19.72 24.09
N THR A 763 7.98 19.03 23.30
CA THR A 763 7.99 19.04 21.85
C THR A 763 6.77 19.74 21.26
N VAL A 764 5.62 19.51 21.87
CA VAL A 764 4.33 20.01 21.42
C VAL A 764 3.47 20.31 22.65
N PRO A 765 2.48 21.22 22.56
CA PRO A 765 1.71 21.64 23.73
C PRO A 765 0.65 20.58 24.11
N VAL A 766 1.11 19.48 24.70
CA VAL A 766 0.29 18.40 25.29
C VAL A 766 0.22 18.57 26.81
N GLU A 767 -0.89 18.18 27.40
CA GLU A 767 -1.05 18.06 28.85
C GLU A 767 -1.78 16.76 29.19
N VAL A 768 -1.27 16.02 30.17
CA VAL A 768 -1.88 14.76 30.61
C VAL A 768 -2.58 14.96 31.95
N ILE A 769 -3.84 14.56 32.02
CA ILE A 769 -4.71 14.68 33.20
C ILE A 769 -4.98 13.27 33.73
N HIS A 770 -4.63 12.99 34.98
CA HIS A 770 -4.99 11.72 35.63
C HIS A 770 -6.44 11.77 36.10
N PHE A 771 -7.28 10.89 35.56
CA PHE A 771 -8.68 10.78 35.92
C PHE A 771 -9.10 9.30 35.92
N PRO A 772 -8.71 8.51 36.93
CA PRO A 772 -8.89 7.07 36.92
C PRO A 772 -10.38 6.70 36.75
N GLY A 773 -10.65 5.76 35.85
CA GLY A 773 -11.99 5.37 35.47
C GLY A 773 -12.01 4.43 34.27
N SER A 774 -13.18 3.91 33.91
CA SER A 774 -13.28 2.99 32.77
C SER A 774 -13.53 3.74 31.48
N LYS A 775 -12.60 3.67 30.51
CA LYS A 775 -12.83 4.16 29.13
C LYS A 775 -14.07 3.53 28.47
N ARG A 776 -14.45 2.32 28.91
CA ARG A 776 -15.56 1.53 28.36
C ARG A 776 -16.91 1.91 28.95
N ASP A 777 -16.93 2.55 30.12
CA ASP A 777 -18.17 3.07 30.69
C ASP A 777 -18.46 4.45 30.10
N PRO A 778 -19.56 4.63 29.32
CA PRO A 778 -19.92 5.92 28.77
C PRO A 778 -20.06 7.01 29.82
N SER A 779 -20.47 6.67 31.04
CA SER A 779 -20.59 7.64 32.13
C SER A 779 -19.22 8.12 32.62
N SER A 780 -18.26 7.20 32.83
CA SER A 780 -16.87 7.52 33.16
C SER A 780 -16.19 8.34 32.06
N LYS A 781 -16.34 7.96 30.78
CA LYS A 781 -15.80 8.73 29.64
C LYS A 781 -16.43 10.12 29.51
N ALA A 782 -17.73 10.24 29.77
CA ALA A 782 -18.41 11.54 29.80
C ALA A 782 -17.92 12.42 30.96
N ALA A 783 -17.65 11.83 32.14
CA ALA A 783 -17.07 12.55 33.27
C ALA A 783 -15.66 13.07 32.95
N ALA A 784 -14.82 12.27 32.28
CA ALA A 784 -13.51 12.69 31.82
C ALA A 784 -13.57 13.90 30.86
N PHE A 785 -14.46 13.88 29.86
CA PHE A 785 -14.65 15.04 28.97
C PHE A 785 -15.23 16.26 29.68
N SER A 786 -16.18 16.07 30.59
CA SER A 786 -16.74 17.15 31.41
C SER A 786 -15.66 17.81 32.27
N GLN A 787 -14.78 17.01 32.88
CA GLN A 787 -13.64 17.49 33.66
C GLN A 787 -12.68 18.32 32.79
N CYS A 788 -12.43 17.88 31.56
CA CYS A 788 -11.59 18.60 30.59
C CYS A 788 -12.16 19.98 30.23
N ILE A 789 -13.47 20.07 29.96
CA ILE A 789 -14.17 21.36 29.78
C ILE A 789 -14.03 22.21 31.03
N LYS A 790 -14.34 21.65 32.21
CA LYS A 790 -14.32 22.38 33.47
C LYS A 790 -12.99 23.07 33.72
N LEU A 791 -11.88 22.40 33.40
CA LEU A 791 -10.53 22.91 33.61
C LEU A 791 -10.07 23.89 32.53
N HIS A 792 -10.47 23.71 31.27
CA HIS A 792 -9.79 24.37 30.14
C HIS A 792 -10.70 25.11 29.15
N GLN A 793 -12.02 25.14 29.36
CA GLN A 793 -12.95 25.80 28.43
C GLN A 793 -12.67 27.30 28.20
N SER A 794 -12.12 28.01 29.19
CA SER A 794 -11.79 29.44 29.09
C SER A 794 -10.57 29.72 28.20
N ASN A 795 -9.77 28.70 27.88
CA ASN A 795 -8.49 28.85 27.21
C ASN A 795 -8.59 28.70 25.68
N HIS A 796 -9.72 28.18 25.19
CA HIS A 796 -9.88 27.78 23.79
C HIS A 796 -11.24 28.25 23.25
N ASP A 797 -11.27 28.66 21.98
CA ASP A 797 -12.48 29.05 21.27
C ASP A 797 -13.35 27.82 20.94
N ALA A 798 -12.73 26.69 20.63
CA ALA A 798 -13.38 25.40 20.44
C ALA A 798 -12.56 24.23 20.98
N MET A 799 -13.26 23.18 21.42
CA MET A 799 -12.68 21.92 21.87
C MET A 799 -13.37 20.73 21.18
N ALA A 800 -12.56 19.85 20.60
CA ALA A 800 -13.01 18.61 19.97
C ALA A 800 -12.88 17.43 20.96
N PHE A 801 -13.87 16.54 20.96
CA PHE A 801 -13.81 15.28 21.70
C PHE A 801 -13.53 14.12 20.75
N LEU A 802 -12.31 13.63 20.77
CA LEU A 802 -11.82 12.62 19.83
C LEU A 802 -11.27 11.41 20.57
N ASP A 803 -11.48 10.21 20.02
CA ASP A 803 -10.75 9.02 20.45
C ASP A 803 -9.36 8.95 19.79
N VAL A 804 -8.43 8.17 20.34
CA VAL A 804 -7.06 7.96 19.79
C VAL A 804 -7.04 7.23 18.43
N ASN A 805 -8.21 7.01 17.80
CA ASN A 805 -8.33 6.48 16.44
C ASN A 805 -9.14 7.41 15.52
N ASP A 806 -9.45 8.63 15.97
CA ASP A 806 -10.24 9.62 15.23
C ASP A 806 -9.33 10.69 14.63
N PHE A 807 -9.18 10.72 13.30
CA PHE A 807 -8.34 11.65 12.56
C PHE A 807 -9.19 12.70 11.86
N VAL A 808 -8.98 13.99 12.16
CA VAL A 808 -9.73 15.09 11.52
C VAL A 808 -9.23 15.30 10.09
N ILE A 809 -10.16 15.32 9.13
CA ILE A 809 -9.87 15.48 7.70
C ILE A 809 -10.61 16.69 7.14
N MET A 810 -9.88 17.53 6.40
CA MET A 810 -10.40 18.72 5.73
C MET A 810 -10.17 18.61 4.22
N PRO A 811 -11.12 17.97 3.50
CA PRO A 811 -10.91 17.55 2.11
C PRO A 811 -11.05 18.68 1.09
N ASP A 812 -11.37 19.90 1.52
CA ASP A 812 -11.33 21.09 0.67
C ASP A 812 -9.91 21.66 0.51
N GLY A 813 -8.94 21.13 1.26
CA GLY A 813 -7.55 21.61 1.27
C GLY A 813 -7.34 22.94 2.00
N ALA A 814 -8.38 23.52 2.60
CA ALA A 814 -8.30 24.81 3.30
C ALA A 814 -7.74 24.69 4.74
N GLY A 815 -7.56 23.46 5.24
CA GLY A 815 -7.05 23.21 6.58
C GLY A 815 -7.88 23.90 7.65
N MET A 816 -7.24 24.35 8.74
CA MET A 816 -7.93 24.97 9.88
C MET A 816 -8.74 26.22 9.55
N ALA A 817 -8.60 26.82 8.35
CA ALA A 817 -9.47 27.91 7.92
C ALA A 817 -10.94 27.47 7.84
N SER A 818 -11.20 26.24 7.35
CA SER A 818 -12.54 25.68 7.27
C SER A 818 -13.13 25.38 8.65
N TRP A 819 -12.32 24.81 9.55
CA TRP A 819 -12.68 24.64 10.94
C TRP A 819 -13.05 25.97 11.60
N ASN A 820 -12.17 26.97 11.47
CA ASN A 820 -12.32 28.28 12.08
C ASN A 820 -13.56 29.01 11.55
N HIS A 821 -13.81 28.92 10.25
CA HIS A 821 -15.00 29.50 9.65
C HIS A 821 -16.29 28.93 10.25
N HIS A 822 -16.38 27.60 10.44
CA HIS A 822 -17.55 26.96 11.05
C HIS A 822 -17.72 27.35 12.52
N VAL A 823 -16.63 27.37 13.29
CA VAL A 823 -16.66 27.80 14.70
C VAL A 823 -17.16 29.25 14.83
N GLN A 824 -16.71 30.15 13.94
CA GLN A 824 -17.09 31.57 13.97
C GLN A 824 -18.54 31.82 13.51
N THR A 825 -18.96 31.16 12.43
CA THR A 825 -20.26 31.43 11.80
C THR A 825 -21.43 30.65 12.43
N SER A 826 -21.15 29.57 13.15
CA SER A 826 -22.20 28.78 13.81
C SER A 826 -22.81 29.52 15.00
N SER A 827 -24.14 29.66 14.97
CA SER A 827 -24.95 30.10 16.12
C SER A 827 -25.17 29.01 17.18
N TYR A 828 -24.80 27.76 16.87
CA TYR A 828 -24.87 26.63 17.79
C TYR A 828 -23.56 26.50 18.55
N CYS A 829 -23.65 26.21 19.85
CA CYS A 829 -22.47 25.96 20.69
C CYS A 829 -21.84 24.59 20.43
N ALA A 830 -22.55 23.67 19.79
CA ALA A 830 -22.01 22.39 19.38
C ALA A 830 -22.33 22.13 17.91
N PHE A 831 -21.46 21.43 17.21
CA PHE A 831 -21.79 20.95 15.88
C PHE A 831 -21.26 19.54 15.65
N PRO A 832 -22.10 18.63 15.14
CA PRO A 832 -21.71 17.28 14.82
C PRO A 832 -20.91 17.25 13.51
N ILE A 833 -19.85 16.47 13.47
CA ILE A 833 -19.08 16.11 12.29
C ILE A 833 -19.37 14.66 11.93
N GLN A 834 -19.45 14.39 10.64
CA GLN A 834 -19.59 13.05 10.11
C GLN A 834 -18.35 12.22 10.40
N ARG A 835 -18.53 11.07 11.06
CA ARG A 835 -17.51 10.04 11.21
C ARG A 835 -17.55 9.07 10.01
N ILE A 836 -16.40 8.75 9.46
CA ILE A 836 -16.19 7.75 8.41
C ILE A 836 -15.39 6.61 9.01
N LEU A 837 -15.96 5.41 8.98
CA LEU A 837 -15.33 4.23 9.58
C LEU A 837 -14.39 3.57 8.58
N PHE A 838 -13.21 3.18 9.06
CA PHE A 838 -12.26 2.33 8.38
C PHE A 838 -12.26 0.96 9.05
N GLY A 839 -12.43 -0.09 8.26
CA GLY A 839 -12.47 -1.47 8.76
C GLY A 839 -11.09 -1.97 9.18
N ASN A 840 -11.05 -3.15 9.79
CA ASN A 840 -9.80 -3.79 10.20
C ASN A 840 -8.90 -4.23 9.03
N ALA A 841 -9.31 -4.01 7.77
CA ALA A 841 -8.62 -4.39 6.54
C ALA A 841 -8.14 -5.87 6.50
N GLY A 842 -8.85 -6.78 7.18
CA GLY A 842 -8.45 -8.19 7.31
C GLY A 842 -7.23 -8.41 8.21
N GLN A 843 -6.78 -7.41 8.98
CA GLN A 843 -5.69 -7.56 9.93
C GLN A 843 -6.19 -8.20 11.23
N GLU A 844 -5.71 -9.41 11.51
CA GLU A 844 -6.06 -10.12 12.75
C GLU A 844 -5.29 -9.59 13.96
N VAL A 845 -3.97 -9.40 13.80
CA VAL A 845 -3.05 -8.96 14.84
C VAL A 845 -2.48 -7.56 14.60
N TYR A 846 -1.93 -6.99 15.67
CA TYR A 846 -1.19 -5.73 15.66
C TYR A 846 -0.03 -5.75 14.65
N ASP A 847 0.23 -4.59 14.06
CA ASP A 847 1.37 -4.33 13.19
C ASP A 847 1.98 -2.97 13.60
N PRO A 848 3.32 -2.84 13.74
CA PRO A 848 3.97 -1.63 14.24
C PRO A 848 3.99 -0.46 13.24
N LEU A 849 3.26 -0.56 12.13
CA LEU A 849 3.04 0.55 11.21
C LEU A 849 2.05 1.61 11.74
N PRO A 850 2.16 2.87 11.27
CA PRO A 850 1.16 3.92 11.53
C PRO A 850 -0.27 3.48 11.20
N VAL A 851 -1.25 3.80 12.04
CA VAL A 851 -2.66 3.41 11.90
C VAL A 851 -3.27 3.88 10.59
N THR A 852 -2.95 5.11 10.18
CA THR A 852 -3.41 5.70 8.91
C THR A 852 -2.87 4.96 7.69
N LYS A 853 -1.72 4.30 7.84
CA LYS A 853 -1.12 3.42 6.83
C LYS A 853 -1.69 2.00 6.87
N ARG A 854 -1.97 1.46 8.05
CA ARG A 854 -2.45 0.07 8.22
C ARG A 854 -3.86 -0.15 7.67
N PHE A 855 -4.75 0.81 7.87
CA PHE A 855 -6.18 0.63 7.61
C PHE A 855 -6.66 1.60 6.54
N MET A 856 -6.32 1.35 5.29
CA MET A 856 -6.65 2.28 4.20
C MET A 856 -8.04 2.06 3.61
N PHE A 857 -8.91 1.21 4.16
CA PHE A 857 -10.21 0.91 3.54
C PHE A 857 -11.40 1.33 4.41
N ARG A 858 -12.26 2.19 3.85
CA ARG A 858 -13.52 2.64 4.45
C ARG A 858 -14.58 1.54 4.38
N VAL A 859 -15.42 1.48 5.40
CA VAL A 859 -16.62 0.64 5.43
C VAL A 859 -17.74 1.31 4.60
N GLU A 860 -18.33 0.58 3.65
CA GLU A 860 -19.42 1.10 2.81
C GLU A 860 -20.79 1.10 3.50
N GLU A 861 -21.01 0.21 4.47
CA GLU A 861 -22.30 0.07 5.15
C GLU A 861 -22.73 1.37 5.83
N THR A 862 -24.02 1.70 5.70
CA THR A 862 -24.71 2.76 6.46
C THR A 862 -24.92 2.32 7.91
N ILE A 863 -23.84 2.00 8.61
CA ILE A 863 -23.88 1.91 10.06
C ILE A 863 -24.17 3.32 10.54
N SER A 864 -25.31 3.47 11.22
CA SER A 864 -25.94 4.74 11.59
C SER A 864 -24.89 5.81 11.87
N SER A 865 -24.97 6.92 11.13
CA SER A 865 -24.08 8.09 11.17
C SER A 865 -23.58 8.39 12.58
N GLN A 866 -22.47 7.76 12.98
CA GLN A 866 -21.79 8.14 14.20
C GLN A 866 -21.27 9.54 13.94
N SER A 867 -21.66 10.47 14.79
CA SER A 867 -21.19 11.83 14.72
C SER A 867 -20.21 12.07 15.84
N ILE A 868 -19.17 12.85 15.58
CA ILE A 868 -18.32 13.42 16.62
C ILE A 868 -18.81 14.82 16.87
N THR A 869 -18.98 15.22 18.13
CA THR A 869 -19.44 16.56 18.44
C THR A 869 -18.28 17.44 18.87
N ILE A 870 -18.18 18.62 18.26
CA ILE A 870 -17.29 19.69 18.71
C ILE A 870 -18.10 20.66 19.56
N VAL A 871 -17.48 21.17 20.62
CA VAL A 871 -18.09 22.17 21.50
C VAL A 871 -17.30 23.48 21.38
N LYS A 872 -18.01 24.58 21.13
CA LYS A 872 -17.53 25.95 21.30
C LYS A 872 -17.44 26.20 22.80
N THR A 873 -16.24 26.44 23.30
CA THR A 873 -15.96 26.43 24.74
C THR A 873 -15.95 27.82 25.34
N LYS A 874 -15.37 28.81 24.65
CA LYS A 874 -15.30 30.19 25.15
C LYS A 874 -16.71 30.79 25.23
N ASP A 875 -17.11 31.16 26.44
CA ASP A 875 -18.36 31.87 26.78
C ASP A 875 -19.70 31.15 26.48
N ASN A 876 -19.68 29.84 26.16
CA ASN A 876 -20.87 29.12 25.70
C ASN A 876 -21.35 27.97 26.59
N VAL A 877 -20.57 27.53 27.58
CA VAL A 877 -20.98 26.49 28.55
C VAL A 877 -20.96 27.08 29.97
N PRO A 878 -22.13 27.35 30.59
CA PRO A 878 -22.17 27.88 31.96
C PRO A 878 -21.57 26.90 32.97
N THR A 879 -20.75 27.37 33.90
CA THR A 879 -20.09 26.53 34.93
C THR A 879 -21.10 25.75 35.78
N GLY A 880 -22.27 26.32 36.06
CA GLY A 880 -23.37 25.65 36.79
C GLY A 880 -24.12 24.58 35.98
N ALA A 881 -23.80 24.39 34.70
CA ALA A 881 -24.46 23.45 33.81
C ALA A 881 -23.60 22.22 33.44
N LEU A 882 -22.42 22.07 34.07
CA LEU A 882 -21.48 20.99 33.80
C LEU A 882 -22.05 19.59 34.10
N ASP A 883 -22.80 19.43 35.20
CA ASP A 883 -23.43 18.15 35.53
C ASP A 883 -24.48 17.74 34.48
N GLN A 884 -25.24 18.71 33.98
CA GLN A 884 -26.20 18.46 32.91
C GLN A 884 -25.49 18.16 31.59
N LEU A 885 -24.38 18.84 31.28
CA LEU A 885 -23.57 18.55 30.10
C LEU A 885 -22.93 17.16 30.16
N GLN A 886 -22.44 16.74 31.33
CA GLN A 886 -21.95 15.37 31.54
C GLN A 886 -23.04 14.32 31.29
N ASN A 887 -24.25 14.58 31.78
CA ASN A 887 -25.39 13.71 31.51
C ASN A 887 -25.75 13.66 30.00
N ASP A 888 -25.68 14.80 29.32
CA ASP A 888 -25.93 14.89 27.88
C ASP A 888 -24.83 14.15 27.09
N LEU A 889 -23.55 14.29 27.49
CA LEU A 889 -22.41 13.56 26.94
C LEU A 889 -22.56 12.04 27.13
N SER A 890 -22.96 11.58 28.31
CA SER A 890 -23.18 10.15 28.57
C SER A 890 -24.29 9.57 27.69
N LYS A 891 -25.39 10.32 27.46
CA LYS A 891 -26.45 9.94 26.52
C LYS A 891 -25.97 9.93 25.07
N TYR A 892 -25.15 10.91 24.70
CA TYR A 892 -24.54 10.99 23.38
C TYR A 892 -23.62 9.79 23.13
N LEU A 893 -22.72 9.44 24.06
CA LEU A 893 -21.80 8.30 23.90
C LEU A 893 -22.51 6.94 23.79
N ARG A 894 -23.77 6.84 24.25
CA ARG A 894 -24.61 5.64 24.10
C ARG A 894 -25.41 5.62 22.79
N SER A 895 -25.82 6.79 22.29
CA SER A 895 -26.77 6.90 21.17
C SER A 895 -26.16 7.45 19.87
N PHE A 896 -24.95 8.00 19.93
CA PHE A 896 -24.28 8.77 18.88
C PHE A 896 -25.09 9.96 18.32
N GLN A 897 -26.14 10.37 19.03
CA GLN A 897 -26.98 11.52 18.70
C GLN A 897 -26.76 12.63 19.71
N TRP A 898 -26.25 13.77 19.24
CA TRP A 898 -26.10 14.93 20.10
C TRP A 898 -27.47 15.55 20.43
N LYS A 899 -27.84 15.50 21.70
CA LYS A 899 -29.04 16.15 22.24
C LYS A 899 -28.68 16.77 23.57
N SER A 900 -28.42 18.08 23.56
CA SER A 900 -28.15 18.83 24.79
C SER A 900 -29.05 20.06 24.87
N LYS A 901 -29.59 20.29 26.06
CA LYS A 901 -30.36 21.51 26.38
C LYS A 901 -29.44 22.67 26.78
N VAL A 902 -28.28 22.34 27.36
CA VAL A 902 -27.27 23.32 27.79
C VAL A 902 -26.48 23.79 26.59
N CYS A 903 -26.10 22.84 25.71
CA CYS A 903 -25.36 23.15 24.51
C CYS A 903 -26.05 22.58 23.25
N PRO A 904 -27.03 23.30 22.67
CA PRO A 904 -27.72 22.85 21.47
C PRO A 904 -26.77 22.68 20.27
N GLY A 905 -26.92 21.56 19.58
CA GLY A 905 -26.11 21.21 18.41
C GLY A 905 -26.70 21.68 17.08
N ASN A 906 -25.83 22.00 16.13
CA ASN A 906 -26.23 22.21 14.74
C ASN A 906 -26.84 20.91 14.17
N PRO A 907 -28.04 20.93 13.59
CA PRO A 907 -28.65 19.72 13.02
C PRO A 907 -28.00 19.25 11.72
N PHE A 908 -27.10 20.03 11.11
CA PHE A 908 -26.45 19.72 9.84
C PHE A 908 -24.95 19.46 9.99
N PHE A 909 -24.45 18.49 9.23
CA PHE A 909 -23.03 18.21 9.13
C PHE A 909 -22.32 19.20 8.19
N PRO A 910 -21.15 19.74 8.56
CA PRO A 910 -20.31 20.46 7.60
C PRO A 910 -19.86 19.50 6.49
N ARG A 911 -19.89 19.96 5.22
CA ARG A 911 -19.51 19.12 4.07
C ARG A 911 -18.00 19.01 3.86
N ASN A 912 -17.24 19.89 4.48
CA ASN A 912 -15.80 20.07 4.28
C ASN A 912 -14.98 19.75 5.53
N ILE A 913 -15.57 19.08 6.52
CA ILE A 913 -14.86 18.52 7.66
C ILE A 913 -15.47 17.15 7.94
N VAL A 914 -14.62 16.13 8.05
CA VAL A 914 -15.01 14.77 8.40
C VAL A 914 -14.00 14.20 9.40
N VAL A 915 -14.36 13.14 10.11
CA VAL A 915 -13.43 12.44 11.01
C VAL A 915 -13.31 10.99 10.61
N TYR A 916 -12.07 10.51 10.52
CA TYR A 916 -11.73 9.15 10.12
C TYR A 916 -11.52 8.32 11.36
N HIS A 917 -12.33 7.28 11.49
CA HIS A 917 -12.26 6.38 12.62
C HIS A 917 -11.71 5.03 12.19
N TYR A 918 -10.53 4.68 12.69
CA TYR A 918 -9.87 3.42 12.37
C TYR A 918 -10.26 2.33 13.36
N LEU A 919 -10.99 1.33 12.87
CA LEU A 919 -11.20 0.07 13.57
C LEU A 919 -9.86 -0.69 13.53
N ARG A 920 -9.26 -0.89 14.71
CA ARG A 920 -7.96 -1.54 14.89
C ARG A 920 -7.99 -3.00 14.42
N SER A 921 -6.90 -3.74 14.62
CA SER A 921 -6.86 -5.17 14.29
C SER A 921 -8.00 -5.92 15.00
N LEU A 922 -8.43 -7.05 14.43
CA LEU A 922 -9.54 -7.83 14.97
C LEU A 922 -9.31 -8.21 16.44
N LYS A 923 -8.08 -8.59 16.80
CA LYS A 923 -7.68 -8.92 18.17
C LYS A 923 -7.80 -7.72 19.11
N GLU A 924 -7.35 -6.54 18.67
CA GLU A 924 -7.47 -5.31 19.48
C GLU A 924 -8.92 -4.88 19.65
N CYS A 925 -9.72 -4.95 18.59
CA CYS A 925 -11.15 -4.62 18.66
C CYS A 925 -11.90 -5.57 19.63
N LYS A 926 -11.60 -6.88 19.57
CA LYS A 926 -12.14 -7.88 20.51
C LYS A 926 -11.68 -7.62 21.94
N ARG A 927 -10.40 -7.27 22.15
CA ARG A 927 -9.83 -6.93 23.47
C ARG A 927 -10.58 -5.77 24.11
N ASP A 928 -10.94 -4.78 23.32
CA ASP A 928 -11.65 -3.59 23.78
C ASP A 928 -13.12 -3.87 24.16
N LYS A 929 -13.61 -5.11 23.95
CA LYS A 929 -15.02 -5.49 24.05
C LYS A 929 -15.92 -4.50 23.29
N ALA A 930 -15.38 -3.92 22.22
CA ALA A 930 -16.14 -3.07 21.32
C ALA A 930 -17.33 -3.88 20.76
N ASP A 931 -18.37 -3.20 20.30
CA ASP A 931 -19.52 -3.85 19.65
C ASP A 931 -18.99 -4.87 18.65
N THR A 932 -19.18 -6.16 18.93
CA THR A 932 -18.58 -7.25 18.16
C THR A 932 -19.01 -7.21 16.71
N LYS A 933 -20.15 -6.54 16.43
CA LYS A 933 -20.62 -6.22 15.07
C LYS A 933 -19.70 -5.24 14.33
N LEU A 934 -19.10 -4.27 15.02
CA LEU A 934 -18.14 -3.34 14.42
C LEU A 934 -16.80 -4.02 14.13
N CYS A 935 -16.37 -4.96 14.98
CA CYS A 935 -15.07 -5.62 14.85
C CYS A 935 -14.93 -6.51 13.60
N VAL A 936 -16.04 -6.97 13.03
CA VAL A 936 -16.05 -7.82 11.81
C VAL A 936 -16.19 -7.01 10.51
N LEU A 937 -16.27 -5.69 10.60
CA LEU A 937 -16.37 -4.84 9.42
C LEU A 937 -15.05 -4.81 8.68
N SER A 938 -15.12 -5.24 7.42
CA SER A 938 -14.05 -5.01 6.45
C SER A 938 -14.34 -3.72 5.70
N GLY A 939 -13.28 -2.95 5.44
CA GLY A 939 -13.37 -1.86 4.49
C GLY A 939 -13.39 -2.39 3.07
N SER A 940 -14.11 -1.73 2.17
CA SER A 940 -14.20 -2.07 0.74
C SER A 940 -13.79 -0.94 -0.19
N VAL A 941 -13.70 0.30 0.32
CA VAL A 941 -13.32 1.49 -0.46
C VAL A 941 -11.98 2.01 0.03
N GLU A 942 -10.94 1.82 -0.77
CA GLU A 942 -9.60 2.33 -0.48
C GLU A 942 -9.63 3.86 -0.33
N ASP A 943 -8.96 4.38 0.67
CA ASP A 943 -8.75 5.79 0.93
C ASP A 943 -7.52 6.05 1.77
N GLN A 944 -6.57 6.72 1.13
CA GLN A 944 -5.24 6.98 1.67
C GLN A 944 -5.07 8.43 2.14
N PHE A 945 -6.14 9.25 2.14
CA PHE A 945 -6.01 10.68 2.32
C PHE A 945 -5.35 11.10 3.64
N ALA A 946 -5.69 10.45 4.76
CA ALA A 946 -5.09 10.75 6.06
C ALA A 946 -3.60 10.42 6.07
N TRP A 947 -3.21 9.29 5.48
CA TRP A 947 -1.81 8.87 5.34
C TRP A 947 -1.02 9.84 4.46
N ALA A 948 -1.53 10.18 3.28
CA ALA A 948 -0.91 11.16 2.38
C ALA A 948 -0.78 12.54 3.04
N THR A 949 -1.80 12.96 3.80
CA THR A 949 -1.76 14.21 4.57
C THR A 949 -0.68 14.14 5.66
N LEU A 950 -0.60 13.03 6.40
CA LEU A 950 0.40 12.82 7.43
C LEU A 950 1.82 12.89 6.86
N GLN A 951 2.10 12.17 5.77
CA GLN A 951 3.42 12.18 5.12
C GLN A 951 3.79 13.58 4.60
N LYS A 952 2.83 14.30 4.00
CA LYS A 952 3.08 15.65 3.49
C LYS A 952 3.45 16.61 4.62
N LEU A 953 2.68 16.60 5.70
CA LEU A 953 2.87 17.52 6.80
C LEU A 953 4.06 17.12 7.69
N LEU A 954 4.36 15.81 7.74
CA LEU A 954 5.42 15.22 8.54
C LEU A 954 6.24 14.21 7.70
N PRO A 955 7.20 14.68 6.89
CA PRO A 955 7.96 13.85 5.95
C PRO A 955 8.68 12.64 6.55
N ARG A 956 8.95 12.60 7.87
CA ARG A 956 9.50 11.41 8.54
C ARG A 956 8.61 10.17 8.38
N TYR A 957 7.29 10.37 8.25
CA TYR A 957 6.37 9.25 8.07
C TYR A 957 6.50 8.61 6.68
N SER A 958 7.05 9.33 5.70
CA SER A 958 7.38 8.75 4.39
C SER A 958 8.44 7.64 4.47
N ASN A 959 9.30 7.62 5.50
CA ASN A 959 10.27 6.53 5.68
C ASN A 959 9.61 5.21 6.05
N PHE A 960 8.36 5.24 6.54
CA PHE A 960 7.56 4.05 6.69
C PHE A 960 7.01 3.54 5.35
N ASN A 961 7.39 4.10 4.18
CA ASN A 961 7.06 3.59 2.84
C ASN A 961 7.88 2.35 2.39
N GLY A 962 8.90 1.91 3.14
CA GLY A 962 9.65 0.66 2.84
C GLY A 962 9.83 -0.32 4.02
N PHE A 963 9.09 -0.12 5.12
CA PHE A 963 9.28 -0.80 6.40
C PHE A 963 8.86 -2.29 6.52
N LEU A 964 7.82 -2.76 5.83
CA LEU A 964 7.51 -4.19 5.66
C LEU A 964 8.08 -4.70 4.32
#